data_AF-A0A5N7CNK4-F1
#
_entry.id   AF-A0A5N7CNK4-F1
#
_cell.length_a   1.000
_cell.length_b   1.000
_cell.length_c   1.000
_cell.angle_alpha   90.00
_cell.angle_beta   90.00
_cell.angle_gamma   90.00
#
_symmetry.space_group_name_H-M   'P 1'
#
loop_
_entity.id
_entity.type
_entity.pdbx_description
1 polymer ?
#
loop_
_entity_poly.entity_id
_entity_poly.type
_entity_poly.pdbx_seq_one_letter_code
_entity_poly.pdbx_strand_id
1 'polypeptide(L)'
;MDITPKTFPFFLPRILDDIATCSFVSIDFEFSGIACPSAGPNSGKSTLQERYEEVKASANKYGIVQIGLTICHEDTETGTYILKPYNLYLSPIIDRRLDVGRDLCFQSSAVEFLLENKFCIHSVYKNGIHYLSREEEAIAMARAAEKYERTSVRKVIDVKETEHDSLAFLKAIRHLVNDWLARGEARESYLNIPPPRRTVYQVSGLPSALNNFQKRLVHQLIEVEYPALVTISKPAFIQVIDYDEEREKAIREQRMARVQERIWKQTGFRWVVEALAGGDLTPLDPFSFVGIMDSSTAVEPQTSLKDFSNKLKQRLKDHRPVLVGHNLFTDLLYLYRCFFGPLPGKVEDFQAMAHEMFPVLMDTKYMATHDCGSIIPKSSLSEINDKLLQIKIPTICIHHQHSKYNTQKIDHEAGYDSLLTAQIFIKLSAQLRDGGISQRPEPASELEEHRDPTGSYATIPALQENPKGTVEKSQLTKNEPKTSINKLGTRFDVLGVEEINHHIEGITLTPRKSSSSVDVSRKVANGELIPRQDAQFWKAYGNKLRVFGTEEKVCRPSIADPKVCRSCQETLVRRNYASAAAKPSSEFSSAATTTFPVVKPVYTINAGVALSRPPQITRDLSQFEKAYYFYQKRLNERLALPFTKYFYFKRGTPADEDWKRKIRERQTPARDIGKYNAYSKDAWNDELLVGAVESEPDHQVEMLVQDAEATVNATSQDTSKKEEIPRPFSRVTEADEKNDQRSLNRALQRTLYLLVQTKEGYWKLPSSEVEQEETLRLAAERTLAQSAGVNMNTWIVGFHPVGHHVYNFKFPRVDKASGAEHLGEKTFFMKARIMAGQADLSANTQNLQDFKWLTKEEIAPFVLPQYYSNIKNMLAER
;
A
#
# COMPACT_ATOMS: atom_id res chain seq x y z
N MET A 1 9.19 -7.85 -11.94
CA MET A 1 8.42 -7.02 -12.90
C MET A 1 7.12 -6.60 -12.22
N ASP A 2 6.77 -5.32 -12.26
CA ASP A 2 5.51 -4.82 -11.68
C ASP A 2 4.34 -4.97 -12.66
N ILE A 3 3.23 -5.57 -12.22
CA ILE A 3 2.02 -5.77 -13.03
C ILE A 3 0.88 -4.91 -12.49
N THR A 4 0.09 -4.33 -13.40
CA THR A 4 -1.01 -3.40 -13.11
C THR A 4 -2.29 -3.83 -13.82
N PRO A 5 -3.49 -3.34 -13.46
CA PRO A 5 -4.73 -3.59 -14.20
C PRO A 5 -4.69 -3.37 -15.71
N LYS A 6 -3.82 -2.45 -16.18
CA LYS A 6 -3.67 -2.17 -17.62
C LYS A 6 -2.77 -3.20 -18.32
N THR A 7 -1.77 -3.74 -17.63
CA THR A 7 -0.81 -4.68 -18.19
C THR A 7 -1.20 -6.14 -17.94
N PHE A 8 -1.92 -6.44 -16.86
CA PHE A 8 -2.34 -7.79 -16.47
C PHE A 8 -3.05 -8.58 -17.58
N PRO A 9 -4.00 -8.05 -18.36
CA PRO A 9 -4.65 -8.83 -19.44
C PRO A 9 -3.67 -9.31 -20.53
N PHE A 10 -2.57 -8.59 -20.76
CA PHE A 10 -1.55 -8.95 -21.75
C PHE A 10 -0.50 -9.91 -21.18
N PHE A 11 -0.24 -9.88 -19.87
CA PHE A 11 0.71 -10.77 -19.20
C PHE A 11 0.08 -12.04 -18.61
N LEU A 12 -1.22 -12.05 -18.30
CA LEU A 12 -1.93 -13.22 -17.77
C LEU A 12 -1.73 -14.46 -18.67
N PRO A 13 -1.91 -14.39 -20.01
CA PRO A 13 -1.64 -15.55 -20.88
C PRO A 13 -0.18 -16.04 -20.80
N ARG A 14 0.80 -15.14 -20.57
CA ARG A 14 2.23 -15.50 -20.43
C ARG A 14 2.50 -16.18 -19.10
N ILE A 15 1.93 -15.64 -18.02
CA ILE A 15 1.96 -16.25 -16.68
C ILE A 15 1.34 -17.65 -16.72
N LEU A 16 0.31 -17.89 -17.55
CA LEU A 16 -0.30 -19.21 -17.73
C LEU A 16 0.57 -20.18 -18.57
N ASP A 17 1.24 -19.73 -19.64
CA ASP A 17 2.22 -20.58 -20.38
C ASP A 17 3.43 -20.94 -19.49
N ASP A 18 3.87 -19.97 -18.67
CA ASP A 18 4.98 -20.12 -17.75
C ASP A 18 4.64 -21.08 -16.60
N ILE A 19 3.45 -20.98 -15.98
CA ILE A 19 2.99 -21.95 -14.95
C ILE A 19 2.90 -23.36 -15.54
N ALA A 20 2.44 -23.51 -16.80
CA ALA A 20 2.33 -24.80 -17.46
C ALA A 20 3.69 -25.47 -17.78
N THR A 21 4.80 -24.76 -17.63
CA THR A 21 6.16 -25.18 -18.02
C THR A 21 7.24 -24.91 -16.96
N CYS A 22 6.86 -24.47 -15.77
CA CYS A 22 7.79 -24.24 -14.66
C CYS A 22 8.14 -25.54 -13.92
N SER A 23 9.28 -25.54 -13.23
CA SER A 23 9.63 -26.63 -12.29
C SER A 23 9.01 -26.38 -10.91
N PHE A 24 8.93 -25.11 -10.50
CA PHE A 24 8.27 -24.68 -9.27
C PHE A 24 7.85 -23.20 -9.35
N VAL A 25 6.96 -22.81 -8.44
CA VAL A 25 6.50 -21.43 -8.23
C VAL A 25 6.77 -21.04 -6.79
N SER A 26 7.41 -19.89 -6.58
CA SER A 26 7.62 -19.30 -5.26
C SER A 26 6.64 -18.15 -5.03
N ILE A 27 5.99 -18.11 -3.87
CA ILE A 27 5.03 -17.07 -3.48
C ILE A 27 5.37 -16.44 -2.13
N ASP A 28 4.95 -15.18 -1.97
CA ASP A 28 5.06 -14.39 -0.75
C ASP A 28 3.97 -13.30 -0.77
N PHE A 29 3.46 -12.84 0.38
CA PHE A 29 2.32 -11.90 0.45
C PHE A 29 2.47 -10.83 1.54
N GLU A 30 2.15 -9.58 1.19
CA GLU A 30 1.93 -8.52 2.18
C GLU A 30 0.47 -8.50 2.65
N PHE A 31 0.24 -8.33 3.95
CA PHE A 31 -1.10 -8.35 4.56
C PHE A 31 -1.50 -6.99 5.16
N SER A 32 -2.80 -6.66 5.13
CA SER A 32 -3.32 -5.46 5.81
C SER A 32 -3.31 -5.56 7.34
N GLY A 33 -3.03 -6.75 7.89
CA GLY A 33 -2.92 -7.06 9.31
C GLY A 33 -2.67 -8.53 9.55
N ILE A 34 -2.17 -8.88 10.73
CA ILE A 34 -1.68 -10.22 11.11
C ILE A 34 -2.30 -10.68 12.43
N ALA A 35 -2.16 -11.98 12.74
CA ALA A 35 -2.67 -12.56 13.98
C ALA A 35 -1.85 -12.08 15.20
N CYS A 36 -2.40 -11.12 15.96
CA CYS A 36 -1.91 -10.84 17.31
C CYS A 36 -2.15 -12.07 18.20
N PRO A 37 -1.14 -12.60 18.91
CA PRO A 37 -1.36 -13.66 19.87
C PRO A 37 -2.26 -13.15 20.99
N SER A 38 -3.30 -13.91 21.34
CA SER A 38 -4.26 -13.49 22.38
C SER A 38 -3.71 -13.62 23.81
N ALA A 39 -2.51 -14.19 23.95
CA ALA A 39 -1.91 -14.55 25.23
C ALA A 39 -0.61 -13.76 25.49
N GLY A 40 -0.42 -13.35 26.75
CA GLY A 40 0.80 -12.67 27.18
C GLY A 40 2.04 -13.60 27.21
N PRO A 41 3.26 -13.05 27.36
CA PRO A 41 4.53 -13.77 27.19
C PRO A 41 4.81 -14.94 28.16
N ASN A 42 3.88 -15.23 29.09
CA ASN A 42 3.96 -16.31 30.07
C ASN A 42 2.95 -17.44 29.82
N SER A 43 2.20 -17.46 28.71
CA SER A 43 1.35 -18.61 28.39
C SER A 43 2.16 -19.85 28.01
N GLY A 44 1.53 -21.01 28.12
CA GLY A 44 2.04 -22.21 27.44
C GLY A 44 2.09 -22.03 25.93
N LYS A 45 2.69 -23.01 25.25
CA LYS A 45 2.52 -23.19 23.80
C LYS A 45 1.06 -23.47 23.50
N SER A 46 0.56 -22.95 22.39
CA SER A 46 -0.77 -23.32 21.89
C SER A 46 -0.74 -24.66 21.13
N THR A 47 -1.90 -25.22 20.88
CA THR A 47 -2.10 -26.32 19.93
C THR A 47 -2.12 -25.79 18.49
N LEU A 48 -1.88 -26.67 17.52
CA LEU A 48 -2.01 -26.35 16.10
C LEU A 48 -3.44 -25.89 15.73
N GLN A 49 -4.47 -26.43 16.37
CA GLN A 49 -5.87 -26.02 16.15
C GLN A 49 -6.13 -24.60 16.67
N GLU A 50 -5.69 -24.26 17.89
CA GLU A 50 -5.81 -22.88 18.41
C GLU A 50 -5.07 -21.89 17.52
N ARG A 51 -3.85 -22.23 17.06
CA ARG A 51 -3.09 -21.37 16.15
C ARG A 51 -3.71 -21.26 14.76
N TYR A 52 -4.34 -22.32 14.27
CA TYR A 52 -5.17 -22.28 13.07
C TYR A 52 -6.37 -21.35 13.24
N GLU A 53 -7.05 -21.39 14.39
CA GLU A 53 -8.17 -20.49 14.71
C GLU A 53 -7.74 -19.02 14.84
N GLU A 54 -6.61 -18.71 15.48
CA GLU A 54 -6.04 -17.35 15.51
C GLU A 54 -5.79 -16.80 14.10
N VAL A 55 -5.10 -17.57 13.25
CA VAL A 55 -4.75 -17.13 11.89
C VAL A 55 -5.98 -17.09 10.99
N LYS A 56 -6.95 -18.01 11.16
CA LYS A 56 -8.26 -17.98 10.49
C LYS A 56 -9.09 -16.76 10.88
N ALA A 57 -9.13 -16.38 12.16
CA ALA A 57 -9.80 -15.16 12.61
C ALA A 57 -9.14 -13.91 11.99
N SER A 58 -7.81 -13.92 11.87
CA SER A 58 -7.04 -12.86 11.22
C SER A 58 -7.32 -12.75 9.71
N ALA A 59 -7.28 -13.88 8.98
CA ALA A 59 -7.55 -13.95 7.54
C ALA A 59 -9.00 -13.59 7.18
N ASN A 60 -9.96 -13.75 8.10
CA ASN A 60 -11.34 -13.30 7.92
C ASN A 60 -11.52 -11.77 8.12
N LYS A 61 -10.53 -11.08 8.69
CA LYS A 61 -10.58 -9.65 9.04
C LYS A 61 -9.66 -8.79 8.17
N TYR A 62 -8.48 -9.32 7.84
CA TYR A 62 -7.43 -8.66 7.07
C TYR A 62 -7.23 -9.38 5.72
N GLY A 63 -6.76 -8.64 4.71
CA GLY A 63 -6.59 -9.14 3.35
C GLY A 63 -5.16 -9.04 2.85
N ILE A 64 -4.88 -9.72 1.74
CA ILE A 64 -3.64 -9.55 0.97
C ILE A 64 -3.68 -8.17 0.28
N VAL A 65 -2.59 -7.41 0.34
CA VAL A 65 -2.45 -6.09 -0.33
C VAL A 65 -1.42 -6.09 -1.45
N GLN A 66 -0.44 -7.00 -1.38
CA GLN A 66 0.60 -7.20 -2.41
C GLN A 66 0.94 -8.67 -2.53
N ILE A 67 1.31 -9.07 -3.76
CA ILE A 67 1.61 -10.45 -4.13
C ILE A 67 2.98 -10.50 -4.80
N GLY A 68 3.85 -11.32 -4.22
CA GLY A 68 5.04 -11.84 -4.85
C GLY A 68 4.76 -13.16 -5.55
N LEU A 69 5.21 -13.27 -6.79
CA LEU A 69 5.10 -14.50 -7.59
C LEU A 69 6.38 -14.65 -8.41
N THR A 70 7.24 -15.61 -8.06
CA THR A 70 8.44 -15.92 -8.82
C THR A 70 8.33 -17.30 -9.45
N ILE A 71 8.17 -17.33 -10.78
CA ILE A 71 8.10 -18.57 -11.56
C ILE A 71 9.53 -19.00 -11.93
N CYS A 72 9.83 -20.28 -11.78
CA CYS A 72 11.16 -20.85 -12.05
C CYS A 72 11.12 -21.90 -13.16
N HIS A 73 11.96 -21.74 -14.19
CA HIS A 73 12.24 -22.76 -15.19
C HIS A 73 13.63 -23.34 -14.99
N GLU A 74 13.74 -24.66 -15.11
CA GLU A 74 14.99 -25.41 -15.07
C GLU A 74 15.47 -25.69 -16.49
N ASP A 75 16.71 -25.28 -16.82
CA ASP A 75 17.38 -25.74 -18.03
C ASP A 75 18.29 -26.94 -17.72
N THR A 76 17.84 -28.13 -18.13
CA THR A 76 18.61 -29.37 -17.97
C THR A 76 19.89 -29.42 -18.81
N GLU A 77 19.96 -28.69 -19.93
CA GLU A 77 21.10 -28.71 -20.85
C GLU A 77 22.27 -27.88 -20.30
N THR A 78 22.01 -26.69 -19.75
CA THR A 78 23.06 -25.87 -19.10
C THR A 78 23.22 -26.12 -17.59
N GLY A 79 22.22 -26.67 -16.90
CA GLY A 79 22.23 -26.78 -15.43
C GLY A 79 21.92 -25.44 -14.74
N THR A 80 21.13 -24.57 -15.38
CA THR A 80 20.81 -23.22 -14.88
C THR A 80 19.32 -23.07 -14.57
N TYR A 81 19.01 -22.14 -13.66
CA TYR A 81 17.65 -21.77 -13.30
C TYR A 81 17.29 -20.37 -13.78
N ILE A 82 16.20 -20.23 -14.54
CA ILE A 82 15.69 -18.96 -15.04
C ILE A 82 14.52 -18.52 -14.15
N LEU A 83 14.72 -17.44 -13.39
CA LEU A 83 13.72 -16.85 -12.51
C LEU A 83 12.98 -15.69 -13.17
N LYS A 84 11.65 -15.73 -13.12
CA LYS A 84 10.73 -14.68 -13.57
C LYS A 84 9.96 -14.12 -12.37
N PRO A 85 10.52 -13.15 -11.62
CA PRO A 85 9.81 -12.49 -10.52
C PRO A 85 8.77 -11.48 -11.01
N TYR A 86 7.57 -11.59 -10.45
CA TYR A 86 6.43 -10.69 -10.62
C TYR A 86 6.03 -10.08 -9.28
N ASN A 87 5.57 -8.84 -9.33
CA ASN A 87 5.13 -8.06 -8.18
C ASN A 87 3.79 -7.41 -8.53
N LEU A 88 2.75 -7.68 -7.74
CA LEU A 88 1.38 -7.30 -8.07
C LEU A 88 0.69 -6.70 -6.86
N TYR A 89 0.22 -5.46 -6.96
CA TYR A 89 -0.70 -4.88 -5.97
C TYR A 89 -2.08 -5.52 -6.14
N LEU A 90 -2.79 -5.81 -5.05
CA LEU A 90 -4.12 -6.43 -5.09
C LEU A 90 -5.21 -5.40 -4.72
N SER A 91 -6.10 -5.06 -5.66
CA SER A 91 -7.19 -4.12 -5.42
C SER A 91 -8.43 -4.83 -4.88
N PRO A 92 -8.92 -4.46 -3.68
CA PRO A 92 -10.15 -5.02 -3.12
C PRO A 92 -11.43 -4.48 -3.75
N ILE A 93 -11.36 -3.55 -4.71
CA ILE A 93 -12.55 -2.85 -5.26
C ILE A 93 -13.38 -3.80 -6.15
N ILE A 94 -14.69 -3.86 -5.91
CA ILE A 94 -15.68 -4.60 -6.72
C ILE A 94 -16.53 -3.63 -7.55
N ASP A 95 -16.89 -3.99 -8.80
CA ASP A 95 -17.91 -3.25 -9.57
C ASP A 95 -19.25 -3.24 -8.79
N ARG A 96 -19.68 -2.03 -8.41
CA ARG A 96 -20.97 -1.77 -7.74
C ARG A 96 -22.18 -2.41 -8.42
N ARG A 97 -22.10 -2.70 -9.72
CA ARG A 97 -23.16 -3.33 -10.53
C ARG A 97 -23.31 -4.85 -10.31
N LEU A 98 -22.41 -5.47 -9.55
CA LEU A 98 -22.53 -6.86 -9.10
C LEU A 98 -23.34 -6.99 -7.79
N ASP A 99 -23.72 -5.87 -7.17
CA ASP A 99 -24.44 -5.78 -5.89
C ASP A 99 -23.78 -6.58 -4.73
N VAL A 100 -22.46 -6.79 -4.78
CA VAL A 100 -21.64 -7.39 -3.70
C VAL A 100 -20.87 -6.28 -2.99
N GLY A 101 -20.83 -6.34 -1.66
CA GLY A 101 -20.04 -5.46 -0.80
C GLY A 101 -18.92 -6.25 -0.11
N ARG A 102 -17.78 -5.59 0.13
CA ARG A 102 -16.60 -6.14 0.79
C ARG A 102 -16.04 -5.08 1.74
N ASP A 103 -16.00 -5.40 3.03
CA ASP A 103 -15.40 -4.55 4.06
C ASP A 103 -13.88 -4.72 4.12
N LEU A 104 -13.17 -3.71 4.61
CA LEU A 104 -11.71 -3.69 4.64
C LEU A 104 -11.20 -3.22 6.00
N CYS A 105 -10.39 -4.06 6.65
CA CYS A 105 -9.70 -3.71 7.88
C CYS A 105 -8.19 -3.59 7.65
N PHE A 106 -7.57 -2.66 8.35
CA PHE A 106 -6.13 -2.48 8.43
C PHE A 106 -5.71 -2.43 9.89
N GLN A 107 -4.60 -3.10 10.22
CA GLN A 107 -3.96 -3.05 11.53
C GLN A 107 -2.92 -1.92 11.54
N SER A 108 -2.94 -1.07 12.56
CA SER A 108 -2.04 0.09 12.67
C SER A 108 -0.56 -0.29 12.54
N SER A 109 -0.10 -1.29 13.30
CA SER A 109 1.30 -1.74 13.29
C SER A 109 1.73 -2.40 11.97
N ALA A 110 0.79 -3.02 11.23
CA ALA A 110 1.08 -3.57 9.90
C ALA A 110 1.19 -2.45 8.85
N VAL A 111 0.31 -1.44 8.93
CA VAL A 111 0.39 -0.24 8.09
C VAL A 111 1.67 0.56 8.37
N GLU A 112 2.07 0.68 9.63
CA GLU A 112 3.32 1.33 10.05
C GLU A 112 4.54 0.64 9.44
N PHE A 113 4.69 -0.68 9.64
CA PHE A 113 5.75 -1.49 9.05
C PHE A 113 5.79 -1.43 7.51
N LEU A 114 4.62 -1.50 6.85
CA LEU A 114 4.53 -1.37 5.40
C LEU A 114 5.03 0.02 4.93
N LEU A 115 4.62 1.10 5.60
CA LEU A 115 5.03 2.46 5.25
C LEU A 115 6.53 2.71 5.49
N GLU A 116 7.13 2.12 6.53
CA GLU A 116 8.58 2.14 6.75
C GLU A 116 9.33 1.47 5.59
N ASN A 117 8.82 0.34 5.09
CA ASN A 117 9.32 -0.36 3.90
C ASN A 117 8.87 0.27 2.57
N LYS A 118 8.41 1.54 2.59
CA LYS A 118 8.05 2.37 1.43
C LYS A 118 6.84 1.85 0.64
N PHE A 119 6.02 0.97 1.22
CA PHE A 119 4.81 0.45 0.59
C PHE A 119 3.83 1.57 0.21
N CYS A 120 3.33 1.54 -1.03
CA CYS A 120 2.45 2.58 -1.53
C CYS A 120 0.97 2.16 -1.43
N ILE A 121 0.31 2.50 -0.31
CA ILE A 121 -1.14 2.26 -0.11
C ILE A 121 -1.99 2.86 -1.24
N HIS A 122 -1.58 3.99 -1.83
CA HIS A 122 -2.25 4.58 -2.99
C HIS A 122 -2.21 3.68 -4.24
N SER A 123 -1.13 2.89 -4.43
CA SER A 123 -1.02 1.93 -5.53
C SER A 123 -1.97 0.75 -5.38
N VAL A 124 -2.34 0.33 -4.17
CA VAL A 124 -3.37 -0.71 -3.93
C VAL A 124 -4.69 -0.35 -4.64
N TYR A 125 -5.16 0.89 -4.44
CA TYR A 125 -6.47 1.33 -4.96
C TYR A 125 -6.44 1.85 -6.40
N LYS A 126 -5.29 2.36 -6.88
CA LYS A 126 -5.14 2.97 -8.21
C LYS A 126 -4.52 2.03 -9.25
N ASN A 127 -3.58 1.21 -8.82
CA ASN A 127 -2.74 0.34 -9.66
C ASN A 127 -2.86 -1.15 -9.26
N GLY A 128 -3.71 -1.50 -8.30
CA GLY A 128 -3.92 -2.88 -7.86
C GLY A 128 -4.89 -3.64 -8.76
N ILE A 129 -4.59 -4.92 -9.00
CA ILE A 129 -5.35 -5.83 -9.84
C ILE A 129 -6.56 -6.32 -9.06
N HIS A 130 -7.74 -6.24 -9.66
CA HIS A 130 -8.99 -6.69 -9.03
C HIS A 130 -9.01 -8.20 -8.80
N TYR A 131 -9.85 -8.63 -7.85
CA TYR A 131 -10.19 -10.03 -7.66
C TYR A 131 -11.63 -10.19 -7.15
N LEU A 132 -12.18 -11.37 -7.40
CA LEU A 132 -13.46 -11.85 -6.88
C LEU A 132 -13.25 -13.31 -6.44
N SER A 133 -13.67 -13.67 -5.24
CA SER A 133 -13.59 -15.06 -4.76
C SER A 133 -14.70 -15.94 -5.37
N ARG A 134 -14.57 -17.27 -5.28
CA ARG A 134 -15.65 -18.20 -5.67
C ARG A 134 -16.93 -17.96 -4.84
N GLU A 135 -16.78 -17.65 -3.54
CA GLU A 135 -17.87 -17.23 -2.66
C GLU A 135 -18.60 -15.98 -3.20
N GLU A 136 -17.87 -14.91 -3.51
CA GLU A 136 -18.47 -13.66 -4.00
C GLU A 136 -19.05 -13.77 -5.42
N GLU A 137 -18.48 -14.61 -6.28
CA GLU A 137 -19.05 -14.96 -7.59
C GLU A 137 -20.41 -15.66 -7.44
N ALA A 138 -20.50 -16.66 -6.57
CA ALA A 138 -21.76 -17.36 -6.29
C ALA A 138 -22.82 -16.40 -5.73
N ILE A 139 -22.43 -15.48 -4.83
CA ILE A 139 -23.33 -14.45 -4.29
C ILE A 139 -23.76 -13.45 -5.39
N ALA A 140 -22.85 -13.01 -6.25
CA ALA A 140 -23.17 -12.11 -7.37
C ALA A 140 -24.14 -12.77 -8.37
N MET A 141 -23.92 -14.04 -8.71
CA MET A 141 -24.80 -14.81 -9.59
C MET A 141 -26.17 -15.07 -8.96
N ALA A 142 -26.23 -15.43 -7.67
CA ALA A 142 -27.49 -15.60 -6.95
C ALA A 142 -28.29 -14.29 -6.86
N ARG A 143 -27.64 -13.17 -6.55
CA ARG A 143 -28.27 -11.84 -6.54
C ARG A 143 -28.73 -11.40 -7.93
N ALA A 144 -27.99 -11.72 -8.98
CA ALA A 144 -28.38 -11.44 -10.36
C ALA A 144 -29.58 -12.31 -10.80
N ALA A 145 -29.58 -13.60 -10.48
CA ALA A 145 -30.70 -14.49 -10.71
C ALA A 145 -31.95 -13.97 -10.00
N GLU A 146 -31.88 -13.73 -8.68
CA GLU A 146 -33.00 -13.18 -7.91
C GLU A 146 -33.51 -11.85 -8.50
N LYS A 147 -32.62 -10.97 -8.95
CA LYS A 147 -32.94 -9.67 -9.57
C LYS A 147 -33.61 -9.77 -10.95
N TYR A 148 -33.51 -10.91 -11.64
CA TYR A 148 -34.16 -11.18 -12.93
C TYR A 148 -35.25 -12.27 -12.87
N GLU A 149 -35.38 -12.97 -11.74
CA GLU A 149 -36.49 -13.85 -11.34
C GLU A 149 -37.56 -13.09 -10.57
N ARG A 150 -37.19 -11.98 -9.89
CA ARG A 150 -38.11 -10.94 -9.39
C ARG A 150 -38.77 -10.18 -10.56
N THR A 151 -39.51 -10.91 -11.40
CA THR A 151 -40.78 -10.42 -11.95
C THR A 151 -41.72 -10.21 -10.76
N SER A 152 -41.50 -9.12 -10.03
CA SER A 152 -42.34 -8.74 -8.91
C SER A 152 -43.70 -8.32 -9.47
N VAL A 153 -44.61 -9.28 -9.60
CA VAL A 153 -46.01 -9.03 -9.97
C VAL A 153 -46.62 -8.13 -8.90
N ARG A 154 -46.58 -6.82 -9.15
CA ARG A 154 -47.19 -5.83 -8.28
C ARG A 154 -48.69 -6.08 -8.30
N LYS A 155 -49.28 -6.36 -7.15
CA LYS A 155 -50.72 -6.63 -7.02
C LYS A 155 -51.55 -5.35 -6.82
N VAL A 156 -50.89 -4.21 -6.62
CA VAL A 156 -51.49 -2.92 -6.26
C VAL A 156 -50.71 -1.80 -6.94
N ILE A 157 -51.42 -0.80 -7.47
CA ILE A 157 -50.84 0.46 -7.94
C ILE A 157 -50.69 1.40 -6.73
N ASP A 158 -49.45 1.77 -6.43
CA ASP A 158 -49.05 2.57 -5.26
C ASP A 158 -49.34 4.08 -5.50
N VAL A 159 -50.62 4.44 -5.47
CA VAL A 159 -51.15 5.82 -5.64
C VAL A 159 -52.27 6.04 -4.63
N LYS A 160 -52.22 7.15 -3.89
CA LYS A 160 -53.26 7.53 -2.92
C LYS A 160 -54.47 8.14 -3.62
N GLU A 161 -55.66 7.92 -3.07
CA GLU A 161 -56.93 8.48 -3.61
C GLU A 161 -56.95 10.02 -3.70
N THR A 162 -56.11 10.68 -2.90
CA THR A 162 -55.88 12.12 -2.90
C THR A 162 -55.08 12.65 -4.10
N GLU A 163 -54.43 11.79 -4.90
CA GLU A 163 -53.61 12.19 -6.06
C GLU A 163 -54.45 12.21 -7.35
N HIS A 164 -55.34 13.19 -7.46
CA HIS A 164 -56.27 13.30 -8.60
C HIS A 164 -55.56 13.38 -9.97
N ASP A 165 -54.41 14.06 -10.06
CA ASP A 165 -53.60 14.13 -11.28
C ASP A 165 -53.01 12.77 -11.69
N SER A 166 -52.47 12.01 -10.72
CA SER A 166 -51.96 10.65 -10.93
C SER A 166 -53.08 9.72 -11.44
N LEU A 167 -54.28 9.83 -10.86
CA LEU A 167 -55.45 9.04 -11.25
C LEU A 167 -55.99 9.43 -12.63
N ALA A 168 -56.05 10.73 -12.96
CA ALA A 168 -56.46 11.22 -14.28
C ALA A 168 -55.49 10.75 -15.38
N PHE A 169 -54.18 10.85 -15.13
CA PHE A 169 -53.14 10.35 -16.03
C PHE A 169 -53.25 8.83 -16.26
N LEU A 170 -53.42 8.03 -15.20
CA LEU A 170 -53.65 6.59 -15.30
C LEU A 170 -54.93 6.26 -16.09
N LYS A 171 -56.03 7.01 -15.88
CA LYS A 171 -57.28 6.82 -16.65
C LYS A 171 -57.08 7.10 -18.15
N ALA A 172 -56.35 8.15 -18.52
CA ALA A 172 -56.05 8.46 -19.91
C ALA A 172 -55.21 7.35 -20.58
N ILE A 173 -54.28 6.73 -19.84
CA ILE A 173 -53.51 5.57 -20.34
C ILE A 173 -54.40 4.34 -20.51
N ARG A 174 -55.28 4.03 -19.55
CA ARG A 174 -56.23 2.90 -19.66
C ARG A 174 -57.09 3.03 -20.92
N HIS A 175 -57.59 4.23 -21.25
CA HIS A 175 -58.30 4.45 -22.51
C HIS A 175 -57.39 4.16 -23.72
N LEU A 176 -56.19 4.74 -23.81
CA LEU A 176 -55.25 4.50 -24.91
C LEU A 176 -54.90 3.01 -25.12
N VAL A 177 -54.75 2.23 -24.05
CA VAL A 177 -54.45 0.79 -24.12
C VAL A 177 -55.66 0.00 -24.60
N ASN A 178 -56.86 0.27 -24.07
CA ASN A 178 -58.08 -0.41 -24.49
C ASN A 178 -58.49 -0.03 -25.93
N ASP A 179 -58.32 1.22 -26.35
CA ASP A 179 -58.59 1.71 -27.71
C ASP A 179 -57.60 1.15 -28.76
N TRP A 180 -56.45 0.61 -28.31
CA TRP A 180 -55.50 -0.12 -29.14
C TRP A 180 -55.83 -1.62 -29.20
N LEU A 181 -56.15 -2.24 -28.06
CA LEU A 181 -56.60 -3.65 -27.99
C LEU A 181 -57.90 -3.88 -28.76
N ALA A 182 -58.85 -2.94 -28.70
CA ALA A 182 -60.14 -3.00 -29.39
C ALA A 182 -60.03 -3.01 -30.94
N ARG A 183 -58.84 -2.79 -31.52
CA ARG A 183 -58.60 -2.85 -32.97
C ARG A 183 -58.37 -4.26 -33.50
N GLY A 184 -58.23 -5.26 -32.62
CA GLY A 184 -58.08 -6.67 -33.01
C GLY A 184 -56.88 -6.86 -33.96
N GLU A 185 -57.11 -7.54 -35.09
CA GLU A 185 -56.07 -7.81 -36.10
C GLU A 185 -55.58 -6.54 -36.84
N ALA A 186 -56.34 -5.43 -36.79
CA ALA A 186 -55.96 -4.15 -37.40
C ALA A 186 -55.09 -3.26 -36.47
N ARG A 187 -54.49 -3.82 -35.41
CA ARG A 187 -53.63 -3.09 -34.47
C ARG A 187 -52.19 -2.99 -34.98
N GLU A 188 -51.54 -1.85 -34.73
CA GLU A 188 -50.08 -1.73 -34.87
C GLU A 188 -49.38 -2.66 -33.86
N SER A 189 -48.24 -3.25 -34.24
CA SER A 189 -47.48 -4.22 -33.43
C SER A 189 -46.84 -3.64 -32.16
N TYR A 190 -47.03 -2.34 -31.91
CA TYR A 190 -46.66 -1.65 -30.67
C TYR A 190 -47.59 -0.45 -30.43
N LEU A 191 -47.68 0.01 -29.18
CA LEU A 191 -48.34 1.25 -28.78
C LEU A 191 -47.33 2.18 -28.10
N ASN A 192 -47.21 3.42 -28.56
CA ASN A 192 -46.31 4.42 -27.95
C ASN A 192 -47.08 5.37 -27.02
N ILE A 193 -46.57 5.57 -25.80
CA ILE A 193 -47.17 6.42 -24.75
C ILE A 193 -46.12 7.47 -24.31
N PRO A 194 -46.33 8.78 -24.56
CA PRO A 194 -47.41 9.37 -25.36
C PRO A 194 -47.29 8.99 -26.85
N PRO A 195 -48.41 9.05 -27.61
CA PRO A 195 -48.36 8.83 -29.05
C PRO A 195 -47.58 9.94 -29.77
N PRO A 196 -46.96 9.65 -30.93
CA PRO A 196 -46.20 10.64 -31.70
C PRO A 196 -47.13 11.76 -32.23
N ARG A 197 -46.62 12.99 -32.32
CA ARG A 197 -47.37 14.22 -32.70
C ARG A 197 -48.01 14.23 -34.11
N ARG A 198 -48.00 13.11 -34.85
CA ARG A 198 -48.62 12.97 -36.18
C ARG A 198 -49.94 12.19 -36.17
N THR A 199 -50.28 11.47 -35.10
CA THR A 199 -51.61 10.84 -34.97
C THR A 199 -52.68 11.88 -34.58
N VAL A 200 -53.82 11.83 -35.26
CA VAL A 200 -54.88 12.86 -35.22
C VAL A 200 -55.58 12.96 -33.85
N TYR A 201 -55.52 11.91 -33.03
CA TYR A 201 -56.14 11.87 -31.71
C TYR A 201 -55.23 12.51 -30.63
N GLN A 202 -55.35 13.82 -30.44
CA GLN A 202 -54.85 14.48 -29.22
C GLN A 202 -55.75 14.11 -28.04
N VAL A 203 -55.34 13.12 -27.24
CA VAL A 203 -55.99 12.81 -25.95
C VAL A 203 -55.62 13.89 -24.95
N SER A 204 -56.59 14.77 -24.65
CA SER A 204 -56.45 15.87 -23.70
C SER A 204 -55.97 15.39 -22.33
N GLY A 205 -54.74 15.76 -21.94
CA GLY A 205 -54.17 15.49 -20.62
C GLY A 205 -52.82 14.77 -20.60
N LEU A 206 -52.31 14.23 -21.72
CA LEU A 206 -50.96 13.64 -21.75
C LEU A 206 -49.84 14.66 -22.05
N PRO A 207 -48.71 14.62 -21.33
CA PRO A 207 -47.55 15.46 -21.61
C PRO A 207 -46.78 14.97 -22.86
N SER A 208 -46.06 15.89 -23.52
CA SER A 208 -45.31 15.57 -24.75
C SER A 208 -44.06 14.67 -24.54
N ALA A 209 -43.70 14.36 -23.29
CA ALA A 209 -42.71 13.36 -22.90
C ALA A 209 -42.99 12.93 -21.44
N LEU A 210 -42.69 11.67 -21.09
CA LEU A 210 -42.94 11.16 -19.74
C LEU A 210 -41.78 11.45 -18.77
N ASN A 211 -42.10 11.96 -17.58
CA ASN A 211 -41.15 12.02 -16.46
C ASN A 211 -40.96 10.61 -15.84
N ASN A 212 -39.86 10.37 -15.12
CA ASN A 212 -39.53 9.07 -14.51
C ASN A 212 -40.63 8.54 -13.57
N PHE A 213 -41.33 9.42 -12.85
CA PHE A 213 -42.50 9.04 -12.03
C PHE A 213 -43.65 8.53 -12.90
N GLN A 214 -44.03 9.28 -13.95
CA GLN A 214 -45.06 8.87 -14.91
C GLN A 214 -44.70 7.57 -15.64
N LYS A 215 -43.41 7.37 -15.98
CA LYS A 215 -42.92 6.10 -16.53
C LYS A 215 -43.10 4.95 -15.56
N ARG A 216 -42.74 5.13 -14.29
CA ARG A 216 -42.98 4.13 -13.23
C ARG A 216 -44.47 3.81 -13.12
N LEU A 217 -45.37 4.81 -13.16
CA LEU A 217 -46.81 4.59 -13.16
C LEU A 217 -47.31 3.80 -14.38
N VAL A 218 -46.82 4.08 -15.60
CA VAL A 218 -47.15 3.28 -16.80
C VAL A 218 -46.65 1.84 -16.69
N HIS A 219 -45.42 1.63 -16.21
CA HIS A 219 -44.90 0.28 -15.96
C HIS A 219 -45.78 -0.47 -14.94
N GLN A 220 -46.09 0.15 -13.79
CA GLN A 220 -46.99 -0.43 -12.78
C GLN A 220 -48.40 -0.72 -13.31
N LEU A 221 -48.96 0.15 -14.14
CA LEU A 221 -50.30 -0.04 -14.71
C LEU A 221 -50.39 -1.27 -15.62
N ILE A 222 -49.42 -1.43 -16.52
CA ILE A 222 -49.38 -2.59 -17.43
C ILE A 222 -49.06 -3.88 -16.65
N GLU A 223 -48.11 -3.84 -15.70
CA GLU A 223 -47.77 -4.96 -14.81
C GLU A 223 -48.95 -5.48 -13.98
N VAL A 224 -49.91 -4.60 -13.62
CA VAL A 224 -51.08 -4.93 -12.77
C VAL A 224 -52.30 -5.34 -13.60
N GLU A 225 -52.65 -4.56 -14.65
CA GLU A 225 -53.94 -4.67 -15.33
C GLU A 225 -53.89 -5.43 -16.67
N TYR A 226 -52.71 -5.53 -17.31
CA TYR A 226 -52.58 -6.07 -18.67
C TYR A 226 -51.43 -7.10 -18.75
N PRO A 227 -51.52 -8.26 -18.06
CA PRO A 227 -50.44 -9.24 -17.95
C PRO A 227 -50.00 -9.88 -19.28
N ALA A 228 -50.80 -9.75 -20.34
CA ALA A 228 -50.46 -10.17 -21.70
C ALA A 228 -49.58 -9.15 -22.47
N LEU A 229 -49.21 -8.02 -21.85
CA LEU A 229 -48.44 -6.94 -22.47
C LEU A 229 -47.13 -6.64 -21.72
N VAL A 230 -46.10 -6.24 -22.46
CA VAL A 230 -44.77 -5.86 -21.93
C VAL A 230 -44.45 -4.39 -22.26
N THR A 231 -43.79 -3.70 -21.34
CA THR A 231 -43.42 -2.27 -21.47
C THR A 231 -41.93 -2.07 -21.69
N ILE A 232 -41.55 -1.54 -22.86
CA ILE A 232 -40.18 -1.13 -23.17
C ILE A 232 -40.02 0.37 -22.87
N SER A 233 -39.19 0.72 -21.89
CA SER A 233 -38.87 2.12 -21.59
C SER A 233 -37.94 2.74 -22.64
N LYS A 234 -38.25 3.95 -23.11
CA LYS A 234 -37.40 4.76 -24.02
C LYS A 234 -37.13 6.14 -23.37
N PRO A 235 -36.22 6.98 -23.92
CA PRO A 235 -35.88 8.27 -23.31
C PRO A 235 -37.06 9.24 -23.13
N ALA A 236 -37.98 9.34 -24.10
CA ALA A 236 -39.12 10.27 -24.04
C ALA A 236 -40.50 9.61 -23.83
N PHE A 237 -40.64 8.32 -24.16
CA PHE A 237 -41.90 7.57 -24.18
C PHE A 237 -41.71 6.14 -23.64
N ILE A 238 -42.81 5.41 -23.47
CA ILE A 238 -42.83 3.94 -23.27
C ILE A 238 -43.50 3.31 -24.49
N GLN A 239 -42.98 2.16 -24.92
CA GLN A 239 -43.51 1.36 -26.01
C GLN A 239 -44.09 0.07 -25.42
N VAL A 240 -45.40 -0.12 -25.54
CA VAL A 240 -46.13 -1.33 -25.14
C VAL A 240 -46.19 -2.29 -26.32
N ILE A 241 -46.09 -3.59 -26.05
CA ILE A 241 -46.10 -4.70 -27.01
C ILE A 241 -46.79 -5.91 -26.37
N ASP A 242 -47.10 -6.94 -27.16
CA ASP A 242 -47.51 -8.25 -26.61
C ASP A 242 -46.38 -8.95 -25.83
N TYR A 243 -46.76 -9.84 -24.92
CA TYR A 243 -45.86 -10.73 -24.19
C TYR A 243 -45.39 -11.89 -25.08
N ASP A 244 -44.09 -12.17 -25.03
CA ASP A 244 -43.40 -13.22 -25.79
C ASP A 244 -42.42 -13.94 -24.85
N GLU A 245 -42.70 -15.21 -24.56
CA GLU A 245 -41.94 -16.01 -23.61
C GLU A 245 -40.53 -16.35 -24.11
N GLU A 246 -40.38 -16.70 -25.40
CA GLU A 246 -39.08 -17.02 -26.00
C GLU A 246 -38.16 -15.79 -25.97
N ARG A 247 -38.72 -14.62 -26.29
CA ARG A 247 -37.97 -13.37 -26.27
C ARG A 247 -37.63 -12.90 -24.86
N GLU A 248 -38.55 -12.94 -23.89
CA GLU A 248 -38.21 -12.54 -22.52
C GLU A 248 -37.25 -13.54 -21.86
N LYS A 249 -37.29 -14.83 -22.24
CA LYS A 249 -36.25 -15.80 -21.91
C LYS A 249 -34.89 -15.42 -22.51
N ALA A 250 -34.83 -15.14 -23.82
CA ALA A 250 -33.59 -14.70 -24.49
C ALA A 250 -33.03 -13.39 -23.92
N ILE A 251 -33.91 -12.46 -23.49
CA ILE A 251 -33.53 -11.22 -22.80
C ILE A 251 -33.00 -11.52 -21.39
N ARG A 252 -33.59 -12.47 -20.64
CA ARG A 252 -33.07 -12.92 -19.33
C ARG A 252 -31.69 -13.57 -19.49
N GLU A 253 -31.52 -14.46 -20.46
CA GLU A 253 -30.25 -15.09 -20.80
C GLU A 253 -29.18 -14.06 -21.20
N GLN A 254 -29.51 -13.09 -22.05
CA GLN A 254 -28.60 -11.99 -22.41
C GLN A 254 -28.23 -11.11 -21.19
N ARG A 255 -29.15 -10.89 -20.24
CA ARG A 255 -28.85 -10.16 -18.99
C ARG A 255 -27.92 -10.95 -18.08
N MET A 256 -28.15 -12.25 -17.90
CA MET A 256 -27.27 -13.14 -17.14
C MET A 256 -25.87 -13.24 -17.77
N ALA A 257 -25.77 -13.41 -19.08
CA ALA A 257 -24.49 -13.42 -19.80
C ALA A 257 -23.70 -12.12 -19.59
N ARG A 258 -24.36 -10.95 -19.59
CA ARG A 258 -23.73 -9.65 -19.29
C ARG A 258 -23.30 -9.47 -17.83
N VAL A 259 -23.87 -10.23 -16.89
CA VAL A 259 -23.38 -10.28 -15.50
C VAL A 259 -22.17 -11.20 -15.42
N GLN A 260 -22.25 -12.39 -16.02
CA GLN A 260 -21.15 -13.36 -16.07
C GLN A 260 -19.89 -12.78 -16.74
N GLU A 261 -20.05 -12.02 -17.84
CA GLU A 261 -18.97 -11.30 -18.51
C GLU A 261 -18.27 -10.28 -17.59
N ARG A 262 -19.01 -9.59 -16.71
CA ARG A 262 -18.44 -8.68 -15.71
C ARG A 262 -17.74 -9.44 -14.60
N ILE A 263 -18.29 -10.57 -14.16
CA ILE A 263 -17.69 -11.45 -13.17
C ILE A 263 -16.33 -11.97 -13.67
N TRP A 264 -16.23 -12.42 -14.92
CA TRP A 264 -14.95 -12.84 -15.51
C TRP A 264 -13.92 -11.69 -15.63
N LYS A 265 -14.38 -10.46 -15.90
CA LYS A 265 -13.52 -9.25 -15.91
C LYS A 265 -13.09 -8.82 -14.50
N GLN A 266 -13.95 -9.00 -13.50
CA GLN A 266 -13.69 -8.70 -12.08
C GLN A 266 -12.84 -9.78 -11.39
N THR A 267 -12.86 -11.02 -11.91
CA THR A 267 -12.10 -12.17 -11.41
C THR A 267 -10.60 -11.90 -11.31
N GLY A 268 -10.04 -11.19 -12.31
CA GLY A 268 -8.68 -10.65 -12.28
C GLY A 268 -7.62 -11.64 -11.81
N PHE A 269 -6.94 -11.36 -10.70
CA PHE A 269 -5.81 -12.19 -10.25
C PHE A 269 -6.21 -13.64 -9.88
N ARG A 270 -7.47 -13.92 -9.50
CA ARG A 270 -7.90 -15.29 -9.18
C ARG A 270 -7.63 -16.26 -10.34
N TRP A 271 -7.63 -15.82 -11.61
CA TRP A 271 -7.26 -16.66 -12.76
C TRP A 271 -5.87 -17.31 -12.64
N VAL A 272 -4.90 -16.64 -12.00
CA VAL A 272 -3.56 -17.18 -11.74
C VAL A 272 -3.62 -18.21 -10.60
N VAL A 273 -4.39 -17.93 -9.56
CA VAL A 273 -4.52 -18.81 -8.37
C VAL A 273 -5.29 -20.10 -8.71
N GLU A 274 -6.31 -20.01 -9.57
CA GLU A 274 -7.02 -21.16 -10.14
C GLU A 274 -6.06 -22.02 -10.98
N ALA A 275 -5.16 -21.41 -11.77
CA ALA A 275 -4.15 -22.14 -12.53
C ALA A 275 -3.13 -22.87 -11.64
N LEU A 276 -2.74 -22.28 -10.50
CA LEU A 276 -1.87 -22.95 -9.52
C LEU A 276 -2.56 -24.11 -8.79
N ALA A 277 -3.88 -24.03 -8.58
CA ALA A 277 -4.68 -25.03 -7.85
C ALA A 277 -5.29 -26.13 -8.76
N GLY A 278 -5.16 -26.05 -10.09
CA GLY A 278 -5.81 -26.95 -11.04
C GLY A 278 -7.34 -26.72 -11.20
N GLY A 279 -7.78 -25.48 -10.98
CA GLY A 279 -9.17 -25.05 -11.08
C GLY A 279 -9.72 -24.92 -12.50
N ASP A 280 -10.96 -24.43 -12.61
CA ASP A 280 -11.64 -24.33 -13.91
C ASP A 280 -11.28 -23.03 -14.66
N LEU A 281 -10.43 -23.19 -15.67
CA LEU A 281 -10.02 -22.12 -16.60
C LEU A 281 -10.84 -22.10 -17.89
N THR A 282 -11.88 -22.95 -18.04
CA THR A 282 -12.73 -22.94 -19.25
C THR A 282 -13.29 -21.56 -19.62
N PRO A 283 -13.71 -20.67 -18.69
CA PRO A 283 -14.37 -19.41 -19.06
C PRO A 283 -13.44 -18.30 -19.59
N LEU A 284 -12.11 -18.51 -19.58
CA LEU A 284 -11.17 -17.58 -20.22
C LEU A 284 -11.36 -17.59 -21.75
N ASP A 285 -11.65 -16.43 -22.33
CA ASP A 285 -11.84 -16.26 -23.78
C ASP A 285 -10.57 -16.69 -24.56
N PRO A 286 -10.67 -17.62 -25.54
CA PRO A 286 -9.57 -18.00 -26.42
C PRO A 286 -8.84 -16.82 -27.08
N PHE A 287 -9.51 -15.69 -27.36
CA PHE A 287 -8.85 -14.50 -27.93
C PHE A 287 -7.78 -13.89 -27.02
N SER A 288 -7.79 -14.18 -25.72
CA SER A 288 -6.72 -13.81 -24.78
C SER A 288 -5.36 -14.39 -25.19
N PHE A 289 -5.35 -15.58 -25.82
CA PHE A 289 -4.13 -16.36 -26.06
C PHE A 289 -3.46 -16.08 -27.42
N VAL A 290 -4.06 -15.22 -28.26
CA VAL A 290 -3.56 -14.91 -29.62
C VAL A 290 -2.09 -14.47 -29.61
N GLY A 291 -1.69 -13.61 -28.67
CA GLY A 291 -0.32 -13.09 -28.57
C GLY A 291 0.74 -14.09 -28.07
N ILE A 292 0.40 -15.38 -27.96
CA ILE A 292 1.28 -16.47 -27.50
C ILE A 292 1.22 -17.70 -28.41
N MET A 293 0.18 -17.86 -29.25
CA MET A 293 -0.01 -19.05 -30.10
C MET A 293 1.23 -19.44 -30.93
N ASP A 294 2.00 -18.43 -31.39
CA ASP A 294 3.22 -18.61 -32.20
C ASP A 294 4.53 -18.65 -31.36
N SER A 295 4.45 -18.48 -30.04
CA SER A 295 5.60 -18.38 -29.12
C SER A 295 5.46 -19.16 -27.80
N SER A 296 4.43 -20.02 -27.71
CA SER A 296 4.17 -20.90 -26.56
C SER A 296 5.31 -21.89 -26.35
N THR A 297 5.67 -22.08 -25.09
CA THR A 297 6.58 -23.15 -24.66
C THR A 297 5.82 -24.37 -24.13
N ALA A 298 4.53 -24.22 -23.85
CA ALA A 298 3.66 -25.23 -23.25
C ALA A 298 2.94 -26.14 -24.25
N VAL A 299 2.59 -25.63 -25.44
CA VAL A 299 1.81 -26.32 -26.46
C VAL A 299 2.36 -25.99 -27.85
N GLU A 300 2.54 -27.00 -28.71
CA GLU A 300 2.96 -26.80 -30.10
C GLU A 300 2.00 -25.88 -30.86
N PRO A 301 2.47 -25.00 -31.78
CA PRO A 301 1.59 -24.14 -32.56
C PRO A 301 0.50 -24.93 -33.29
N GLN A 302 -0.77 -24.57 -33.06
CA GLN A 302 -1.93 -25.24 -33.65
C GLN A 302 -2.58 -24.34 -34.70
N THR A 303 -3.20 -24.93 -35.72
CA THR A 303 -3.97 -24.21 -36.76
C THR A 303 -5.23 -23.51 -36.21
N SER A 304 -5.62 -23.79 -34.96
CA SER A 304 -6.83 -23.31 -34.31
C SER A 304 -6.53 -22.79 -32.90
N LEU A 305 -6.80 -21.50 -32.70
CA LEU A 305 -6.67 -20.78 -31.43
C LEU A 305 -7.49 -21.44 -30.30
N LYS A 306 -8.67 -21.97 -30.62
CA LYS A 306 -9.56 -22.61 -29.65
C LYS A 306 -8.93 -23.90 -29.11
N ASP A 307 -8.31 -24.68 -29.98
CA ASP A 307 -7.71 -25.97 -29.63
C ASP A 307 -6.35 -25.79 -28.95
N PHE A 308 -5.59 -24.76 -29.33
CA PHE A 308 -4.44 -24.28 -28.54
C PHE A 308 -4.86 -23.90 -27.10
N SER A 309 -5.88 -23.05 -26.96
CA SER A 309 -6.37 -22.60 -25.64
C SER A 309 -6.88 -23.76 -24.79
N ASN A 310 -7.62 -24.71 -25.39
CA ASN A 310 -8.10 -25.91 -24.71
C ASN A 310 -6.93 -26.81 -24.23
N LYS A 311 -5.93 -27.06 -25.08
CA LYS A 311 -4.73 -27.84 -24.71
C LYS A 311 -3.96 -27.19 -23.56
N LEU A 312 -3.79 -25.86 -23.57
CA LEU A 312 -3.12 -25.13 -22.48
C LEU A 312 -3.91 -25.18 -21.16
N LYS A 313 -5.23 -24.97 -21.21
CA LYS A 313 -6.12 -25.10 -20.04
C LYS A 313 -6.11 -26.51 -19.45
N GLN A 314 -6.11 -27.54 -20.30
CA GLN A 314 -5.99 -28.93 -19.85
C GLN A 314 -4.62 -29.17 -19.20
N ARG A 315 -3.53 -28.74 -19.84
CA ARG A 315 -2.17 -28.89 -19.29
C ARG A 315 -2.02 -28.24 -17.91
N LEU A 316 -2.65 -27.08 -17.67
CA LEU A 316 -2.69 -26.41 -16.36
C LEU A 316 -3.52 -27.14 -15.30
N LYS A 317 -4.51 -27.92 -15.72
CA LYS A 317 -5.31 -28.76 -14.82
C LYS A 317 -4.58 -30.06 -14.45
N ASP A 318 -3.90 -30.65 -15.43
CA ASP A 318 -3.17 -31.91 -15.29
C ASP A 318 -1.81 -31.72 -14.58
N HIS A 319 -1.14 -30.58 -14.80
CA HIS A 319 0.15 -30.24 -14.20
C HIS A 319 0.03 -29.08 -13.19
N ARG A 320 0.07 -29.43 -11.90
CA ARG A 320 0.17 -28.47 -10.79
C ARG A 320 1.62 -28.39 -10.30
N PRO A 321 2.24 -27.19 -10.26
CA PRO A 321 3.65 -27.05 -9.93
C PRO A 321 3.91 -27.24 -8.43
N VAL A 322 5.18 -27.45 -8.07
CA VAL A 322 5.63 -27.36 -6.67
C VAL A 322 5.46 -25.91 -6.21
N LEU A 323 4.78 -25.70 -5.08
CA LEU A 323 4.56 -24.38 -4.50
C LEU A 323 5.49 -24.16 -3.31
N VAL A 324 6.30 -23.11 -3.39
CA VAL A 324 7.39 -22.79 -2.46
C VAL A 324 7.08 -21.49 -1.71
N GLY A 325 7.42 -21.45 -0.42
CA GLY A 325 7.28 -20.25 0.41
C GLY A 325 8.27 -20.23 1.58
N HIS A 326 8.15 -19.23 2.44
CA HIS A 326 8.90 -19.11 3.69
C HIS A 326 7.92 -18.86 4.84
N ASN A 327 7.77 -19.81 5.78
CA ASN A 327 6.71 -19.76 6.80
C ASN A 327 5.27 -19.82 6.23
N LEU A 328 5.12 -20.52 5.09
CA LEU A 328 3.98 -20.57 4.16
C LEU A 328 2.59 -20.90 4.76
N PHE A 329 2.50 -21.25 6.05
CA PHE A 329 1.23 -21.58 6.72
C PHE A 329 0.24 -20.40 6.73
N THR A 330 0.68 -19.19 7.06
CA THR A 330 -0.18 -17.99 7.08
C THR A 330 -0.69 -17.67 5.68
N ASP A 331 0.21 -17.71 4.72
CA ASP A 331 0.00 -17.39 3.31
C ASP A 331 -1.09 -18.24 2.67
N LEU A 332 -1.09 -19.54 2.95
CA LEU A 332 -2.12 -20.47 2.46
C LEU A 332 -3.50 -20.18 3.04
N LEU A 333 -3.60 -19.80 4.33
CA LEU A 333 -4.89 -19.42 4.93
C LEU A 333 -5.43 -18.12 4.30
N TYR A 334 -4.58 -17.11 4.11
CA TYR A 334 -4.97 -15.84 3.48
C TYR A 334 -5.30 -16.02 1.99
N LEU A 335 -4.49 -16.78 1.24
CA LEU A 335 -4.76 -17.12 -0.17
C LEU A 335 -6.09 -17.85 -0.32
N TYR A 336 -6.37 -18.84 0.54
CA TYR A 336 -7.63 -19.57 0.48
C TYR A 336 -8.82 -18.63 0.77
N ARG A 337 -8.73 -17.83 1.84
CA ARG A 337 -9.82 -16.92 2.23
C ARG A 337 -10.08 -15.82 1.21
N CYS A 338 -9.03 -15.33 0.55
CA CYS A 338 -9.07 -14.24 -0.41
C CYS A 338 -9.64 -14.66 -1.78
N PHE A 339 -9.28 -15.83 -2.30
CA PHE A 339 -9.61 -16.24 -3.67
C PHE A 339 -10.68 -17.34 -3.77
N PHE A 340 -10.89 -18.14 -2.74
CA PHE A 340 -11.80 -19.28 -2.77
C PHE A 340 -13.04 -19.02 -1.91
N GLY A 341 -12.91 -18.93 -0.60
CA GLY A 341 -14.05 -18.72 0.29
C GLY A 341 -13.78 -19.02 1.78
N PRO A 342 -14.79 -19.40 2.57
CA PRO A 342 -14.65 -19.57 4.01
C PRO A 342 -13.76 -20.77 4.38
N LEU A 343 -12.79 -20.52 5.28
CA LEU A 343 -11.89 -21.55 5.83
C LEU A 343 -12.65 -22.58 6.69
N PRO A 344 -12.34 -23.88 6.60
CA PRO A 344 -13.08 -24.95 7.27
C PRO A 344 -12.93 -24.91 8.79
N GLY A 345 -13.77 -25.69 9.50
CA GLY A 345 -13.82 -25.68 10.97
C GLY A 345 -12.51 -26.09 11.62
N LYS A 346 -11.89 -27.18 11.14
CA LYS A 346 -10.69 -27.77 11.73
C LYS A 346 -9.46 -27.61 10.87
N VAL A 347 -8.29 -27.75 11.49
CA VAL A 347 -7.00 -27.75 10.79
C VAL A 347 -6.80 -29.00 9.93
N GLU A 348 -7.35 -30.16 10.30
CA GLU A 348 -7.25 -31.38 9.46
C GLU A 348 -8.03 -31.25 8.15
N ASP A 349 -9.22 -30.63 8.20
CA ASP A 349 -10.01 -30.32 7.01
C ASP A 349 -9.23 -29.36 6.08
N PHE A 350 -8.54 -28.37 6.65
CA PHE A 350 -7.67 -27.45 5.92
C PHE A 350 -6.41 -28.14 5.38
N GLN A 351 -5.81 -29.08 6.11
CA GLN A 351 -4.66 -29.87 5.67
C GLN A 351 -5.00 -30.70 4.43
N ALA A 352 -6.13 -31.41 4.46
CA ALA A 352 -6.62 -32.18 3.31
C ALA A 352 -6.91 -31.29 2.09
N MET A 353 -7.62 -30.18 2.29
CA MET A 353 -7.95 -29.17 1.28
C MET A 353 -6.70 -28.53 0.65
N ALA A 354 -5.72 -28.13 1.48
CA ALA A 354 -4.48 -27.54 1.01
C ALA A 354 -3.63 -28.53 0.20
N HIS A 355 -3.63 -29.81 0.58
CA HIS A 355 -2.94 -30.87 -0.16
C HIS A 355 -3.68 -31.26 -1.45
N GLU A 356 -5.02 -31.24 -1.44
CA GLU A 356 -5.85 -31.45 -2.64
C GLU A 356 -5.58 -30.36 -3.68
N MET A 357 -5.47 -29.09 -3.27
CA MET A 357 -5.19 -27.96 -4.16
C MET A 357 -3.71 -27.91 -4.59
N PHE A 358 -2.78 -28.10 -3.65
CA PHE A 358 -1.34 -27.99 -3.85
C PHE A 358 -0.65 -29.30 -3.44
N PRO A 359 -0.43 -30.24 -4.39
CA PRO A 359 0.08 -31.58 -4.06
C PRO A 359 1.48 -31.60 -3.44
N VAL A 360 2.31 -30.59 -3.71
CA VAL A 360 3.68 -30.46 -3.17
C VAL A 360 3.93 -29.04 -2.70
N LEU A 361 3.93 -28.86 -1.38
CA LEU A 361 4.24 -27.63 -0.66
C LEU A 361 5.65 -27.71 -0.04
N MET A 362 6.47 -26.68 -0.25
CA MET A 362 7.83 -26.56 0.32
C MET A 362 7.97 -25.29 1.15
N ASP A 363 8.25 -25.44 2.45
CA ASP A 363 8.58 -24.32 3.33
C ASP A 363 10.11 -24.22 3.53
N THR A 364 10.73 -23.21 2.93
CA THR A 364 12.17 -22.96 3.05
C THR A 364 12.61 -22.73 4.50
N LYS A 365 11.72 -22.23 5.36
CA LYS A 365 12.00 -22.05 6.79
C LYS A 365 12.01 -23.36 7.53
N TYR A 366 11.17 -24.32 7.14
CA TYR A 366 11.23 -25.68 7.65
C TYR A 366 12.53 -26.37 7.22
N MET A 367 12.89 -26.30 5.92
CA MET A 367 14.15 -26.82 5.39
C MET A 367 15.38 -26.27 6.14
N ALA A 368 15.46 -24.95 6.33
CA ALA A 368 16.58 -24.29 7.00
C ALA A 368 16.65 -24.53 8.52
N THR A 369 15.66 -25.19 9.14
CA THR A 369 15.56 -25.36 10.60
C THR A 369 15.20 -26.79 11.05
N HIS A 370 15.26 -27.77 10.15
CA HIS A 370 14.94 -29.17 10.41
C HIS A 370 15.89 -29.79 11.45
N ASP A 371 17.20 -29.60 11.26
CA ASP A 371 18.25 -30.32 11.99
C ASP A 371 18.97 -29.48 13.07
N CYS A 372 18.56 -28.24 13.31
CA CYS A 372 19.22 -27.31 14.24
C CYS A 372 18.99 -27.62 15.74
N GLY A 373 18.15 -28.60 16.07
CA GLY A 373 17.83 -28.97 17.45
C GLY A 373 17.13 -27.86 18.24
N SER A 374 17.41 -27.77 19.54
CA SER A 374 16.79 -26.80 20.45
C SER A 374 17.33 -25.37 20.32
N ILE A 375 18.46 -25.17 19.64
CA ILE A 375 19.00 -23.84 19.35
C ILE A 375 18.37 -23.37 18.05
N ILE A 376 17.40 -22.46 18.14
CA ILE A 376 16.81 -21.83 16.96
C ILE A 376 17.79 -20.74 16.49
N PRO A 377 18.50 -20.90 15.35
CA PRO A 377 19.24 -19.78 14.78
C PRO A 377 18.24 -18.69 14.37
N LYS A 378 18.66 -17.43 14.48
CA LYS A 378 17.95 -16.36 13.77
C LYS A 378 17.94 -16.72 12.28
N SER A 379 16.72 -16.77 11.75
CA SER A 379 16.34 -17.43 10.50
C SER A 379 15.31 -16.56 9.77
N SER A 380 15.64 -15.27 9.69
CA SER A 380 15.04 -14.36 8.72
C SER A 380 15.46 -14.74 7.30
N LEU A 381 14.67 -14.31 6.31
CA LEU A 381 14.89 -14.65 4.91
C LEU A 381 16.24 -14.15 4.40
N SER A 382 16.61 -12.91 4.75
CA SER A 382 17.90 -12.28 4.43
C SER A 382 19.08 -13.01 5.08
N GLU A 383 19.03 -13.30 6.38
CA GLU A 383 20.08 -14.05 7.08
C GLU A 383 20.31 -15.47 6.55
N ILE A 384 19.32 -16.07 5.89
CA ILE A 384 19.48 -17.36 5.20
C ILE A 384 20.11 -17.12 3.83
N ASN A 385 19.58 -16.17 3.04
CA ASN A 385 20.13 -15.87 1.71
C ASN A 385 21.61 -15.49 1.76
N ASP A 386 22.02 -14.59 2.67
CA ASP A 386 23.40 -14.10 2.74
C ASP A 386 24.41 -15.21 3.07
N LYS A 387 24.01 -16.22 3.85
CA LYS A 387 24.83 -17.44 4.09
C LYS A 387 24.94 -18.30 2.83
N LEU A 388 23.88 -18.37 2.04
CA LEU A 388 23.81 -19.14 0.79
C LEU A 388 24.44 -18.39 -0.41
N LEU A 389 24.70 -17.08 -0.33
CA LEU A 389 25.37 -16.30 -1.38
C LEU A 389 26.76 -16.86 -1.73
N GLN A 390 27.47 -17.44 -0.76
CA GLN A 390 28.80 -18.04 -0.97
C GLN A 390 28.76 -19.30 -1.87
N ILE A 391 27.60 -19.91 -2.04
CA ILE A 391 27.43 -21.14 -2.84
C ILE A 391 27.26 -20.77 -4.31
N LYS A 392 28.18 -21.27 -5.16
CA LYS A 392 28.23 -20.98 -6.61
C LYS A 392 27.34 -21.88 -7.49
N ILE A 393 26.85 -23.01 -6.97
CA ILE A 393 26.07 -24.02 -7.69
C ILE A 393 24.81 -24.34 -6.87
N PRO A 394 23.60 -24.43 -7.46
CA PRO A 394 23.26 -24.19 -8.86
C PRO A 394 23.45 -22.74 -9.33
N THR A 395 23.62 -22.57 -10.63
CA THR A 395 23.67 -21.25 -11.28
C THR A 395 22.25 -20.72 -11.48
N ILE A 396 22.01 -19.48 -11.04
CA ILE A 396 20.68 -18.84 -11.08
C ILE A 396 20.76 -17.54 -11.88
N CYS A 397 19.86 -17.38 -12.85
CA CYS A 397 19.75 -16.21 -13.71
C CYS A 397 18.35 -15.60 -13.62
N ILE A 398 18.24 -14.27 -13.56
CA ILE A 398 16.96 -13.56 -13.63
C ILE A 398 16.68 -13.24 -15.11
N HIS A 399 15.48 -13.57 -15.60
CA HIS A 399 15.10 -13.35 -16.99
C HIS A 399 15.21 -11.86 -17.36
N HIS A 400 15.73 -11.54 -18.56
CA HIS A 400 16.08 -10.16 -18.95
C HIS A 400 14.92 -9.15 -18.83
N GLN A 401 13.67 -9.58 -19.01
CA GLN A 401 12.47 -8.73 -18.90
C GLN A 401 12.05 -8.46 -17.43
N HIS A 402 12.68 -9.11 -16.45
CA HIS A 402 12.31 -9.07 -15.04
C HIS A 402 13.36 -8.38 -14.15
N SER A 403 14.31 -7.67 -14.76
CA SER A 403 15.53 -7.11 -14.17
C SER A 403 15.38 -6.06 -13.05
N LYS A 404 14.15 -5.78 -12.57
CA LYS A 404 13.87 -4.86 -11.43
C LYS A 404 14.80 -5.11 -10.25
N TYR A 405 15.01 -6.39 -9.91
CA TYR A 405 15.76 -6.82 -8.73
C TYR A 405 17.24 -7.11 -9.01
N ASN A 406 17.73 -6.87 -10.23
CA ASN A 406 19.15 -7.05 -10.57
C ASN A 406 20.01 -5.90 -10.01
N THR A 407 19.44 -4.70 -9.87
CA THR A 407 20.14 -3.48 -9.45
C THR A 407 19.59 -2.87 -8.16
N GLN A 408 18.42 -3.31 -7.69
CA GLN A 408 17.77 -2.80 -6.49
C GLN A 408 17.36 -3.97 -5.58
N LYS A 409 18.01 -4.07 -4.41
CA LYS A 409 17.48 -4.83 -3.28
C LYS A 409 16.35 -4.03 -2.65
N ILE A 410 15.19 -4.65 -2.47
CA ILE A 410 14.01 -4.04 -1.84
C ILE A 410 13.47 -5.09 -0.87
N ASP A 411 14.19 -5.27 0.23
CA ASP A 411 13.78 -6.18 1.31
C ASP A 411 12.39 -5.74 1.83
N HIS A 412 11.51 -6.70 2.12
CA HIS A 412 10.10 -6.45 2.50
C HIS A 412 9.29 -5.77 1.38
N GLU A 413 9.53 -6.22 0.15
CA GLU A 413 8.53 -6.19 -0.93
C GLU A 413 8.30 -7.64 -1.38
N ALA A 414 7.09 -8.18 -1.23
CA ALA A 414 6.78 -9.59 -1.58
C ALA A 414 7.31 -10.06 -2.96
N GLY A 415 7.33 -9.19 -3.99
CA GLY A 415 7.94 -9.52 -5.30
C GLY A 415 9.45 -9.83 -5.27
N TYR A 416 10.17 -9.31 -4.27
CA TYR A 416 11.57 -9.60 -3.98
C TYR A 416 11.73 -10.70 -2.91
N ASP A 417 10.90 -10.73 -1.86
CA ASP A 417 10.97 -11.79 -0.85
C ASP A 417 10.57 -13.18 -1.43
N SER A 418 9.64 -13.23 -2.40
CA SER A 418 9.38 -14.45 -3.21
C SER A 418 10.56 -14.84 -4.12
N LEU A 419 11.37 -13.89 -4.58
CA LEU A 419 12.58 -14.13 -5.38
C LEU A 419 13.71 -14.69 -4.51
N LEU A 420 13.93 -14.11 -3.32
CA LEU A 420 14.87 -14.64 -2.33
C LEU A 420 14.47 -16.06 -1.90
N THR A 421 13.18 -16.29 -1.65
CA THR A 421 12.64 -17.62 -1.31
C THR A 421 12.93 -18.65 -2.41
N ALA A 422 12.82 -18.29 -3.69
CA ALA A 422 13.20 -19.16 -4.81
C ALA A 422 14.70 -19.48 -4.84
N GLN A 423 15.56 -18.47 -4.60
CA GLN A 423 17.02 -18.65 -4.56
C GLN A 423 17.47 -19.54 -3.39
N ILE A 424 16.89 -19.31 -2.20
CA ILE A 424 17.10 -20.13 -1.01
C ILE A 424 16.66 -21.57 -1.26
N PHE A 425 15.48 -21.79 -1.85
CA PHE A 425 14.98 -23.13 -2.15
C PHE A 425 15.91 -23.92 -3.07
N ILE A 426 16.36 -23.32 -4.18
CA ILE A 426 17.28 -23.97 -5.13
C ILE A 426 18.58 -24.38 -4.41
N LYS A 427 19.19 -23.48 -3.64
CA LYS A 427 20.47 -23.73 -2.97
C LYS A 427 20.37 -24.73 -1.81
N LEU A 428 19.34 -24.63 -0.97
CA LEU A 428 19.11 -25.62 0.10
C LEU A 428 18.78 -27.01 -0.47
N SER A 429 18.06 -27.10 -1.59
CA SER A 429 17.75 -28.39 -2.23
C SER A 429 19.00 -29.10 -2.75
N ALA A 430 19.98 -28.35 -3.25
CA ALA A 430 21.28 -28.90 -3.65
C ALA A 430 22.13 -29.37 -2.44
N GLN A 431 22.12 -28.62 -1.33
CA GLN A 431 22.84 -28.98 -0.10
C GLN A 431 22.23 -30.18 0.64
N LEU A 432 20.90 -30.28 0.67
CA LEU A 432 20.14 -31.27 1.45
C LEU A 432 19.72 -32.50 0.62
N ARG A 433 20.24 -32.64 -0.61
CA ARG A 433 19.87 -33.70 -1.58
C ARG A 433 19.92 -35.12 -1.00
N ASP A 434 20.91 -35.39 -0.15
CA ASP A 434 21.21 -36.69 0.48
C ASP A 434 20.48 -36.86 1.84
N GLY A 435 19.41 -36.10 2.09
CA GLY A 435 18.57 -36.23 3.28
C GLY A 435 19.18 -35.67 4.57
N GLY A 436 20.11 -34.71 4.46
CA GLY A 436 20.78 -34.07 5.60
C GLY A 436 22.00 -34.83 6.15
N ILE A 437 22.30 -36.03 5.66
CA ILE A 437 23.43 -36.85 6.12
C ILE A 437 24.74 -36.43 5.41
N SER A 438 25.17 -35.19 5.67
CA SER A 438 26.48 -34.69 5.27
C SER A 438 27.39 -34.63 6.50
N GLN A 439 28.30 -35.60 6.62
CA GLN A 439 29.42 -35.49 7.57
C GLN A 439 30.20 -34.20 7.25
N ARG A 440 30.58 -33.44 8.27
CA ARG A 440 31.51 -32.31 8.09
C ARG A 440 32.84 -32.85 7.56
N PRO A 441 33.47 -32.20 6.56
CA PRO A 441 34.90 -32.36 6.36
C PRO A 441 35.62 -31.87 7.63
N GLU A 442 36.23 -32.78 8.38
CA GLU A 442 37.26 -32.42 9.35
C GLU A 442 38.43 -31.75 8.59
N PRO A 443 39.09 -30.72 9.17
CA PRO A 443 40.29 -30.16 8.58
C PRO A 443 41.40 -31.22 8.59
N ALA A 444 41.97 -31.53 7.42
CA ALA A 444 43.00 -32.54 7.30
C ALA A 444 44.23 -32.17 8.13
N SER A 445 44.58 -33.03 9.09
CA SER A 445 45.69 -32.83 10.02
C SER A 445 47.06 -33.00 9.36
N GLU A 446 48.03 -32.18 9.79
CA GLU A 446 49.43 -32.27 9.39
C GLU A 446 50.07 -33.58 9.89
N LEU A 447 50.71 -34.34 8.98
CA LEU A 447 51.74 -35.34 9.31
C LEU A 447 52.78 -35.44 8.17
N GLU A 448 53.98 -34.92 8.46
CA GLU A 448 55.30 -35.57 8.37
C GLU A 448 55.44 -36.95 7.67
N GLU A 449 56.54 -37.31 6.99
CA GLU A 449 57.72 -36.56 6.49
C GLU A 449 58.54 -37.50 5.53
N HIS A 450 59.79 -37.12 5.18
CA HIS A 450 60.87 -37.95 4.57
C HIS A 450 60.76 -38.39 3.09
N ARG A 451 61.84 -38.41 2.27
CA ARG A 451 63.13 -37.66 2.29
C ARG A 451 63.92 -37.90 0.98
N ASP A 452 64.34 -36.82 0.29
CA ASP A 452 65.66 -36.58 -0.35
C ASP A 452 66.30 -37.59 -1.37
N PRO A 453 67.42 -37.25 -2.08
CA PRO A 453 68.23 -36.02 -2.07
C PRO A 453 68.55 -35.35 -3.44
N THR A 454 69.28 -34.22 -3.37
CA THR A 454 69.96 -33.46 -4.47
C THR A 454 69.04 -32.62 -5.38
N GLY A 455 69.22 -31.30 -5.64
CA GLY A 455 70.14 -30.23 -5.17
C GLY A 455 69.77 -28.87 -5.85
N SER A 456 70.37 -27.70 -5.63
CA SER A 456 71.44 -27.22 -4.73
C SER A 456 71.50 -25.66 -4.64
N TYR A 457 72.49 -25.12 -3.91
CA TYR A 457 72.94 -23.71 -3.74
C TYR A 457 72.98 -22.79 -5.00
N ALA A 458 72.92 -21.45 -4.96
CA ALA A 458 72.73 -20.38 -3.92
C ALA A 458 72.22 -19.07 -4.63
N THR A 459 71.48 -18.09 -4.05
CA THR A 459 71.83 -17.04 -3.04
C THR A 459 73.01 -16.11 -3.45
N ILE A 460 73.04 -14.76 -3.32
CA ILE A 460 72.27 -13.77 -2.51
C ILE A 460 71.83 -12.49 -3.37
N PRO A 461 71.77 -11.17 -3.00
CA PRO A 461 70.93 -10.14 -3.70
C PRO A 461 71.64 -8.81 -4.14
N ALA A 462 70.89 -7.77 -4.62
CA ALA A 462 70.93 -6.37 -4.11
C ALA A 462 70.19 -5.27 -4.96
N LEU A 463 69.40 -4.44 -4.26
CA LEU A 463 69.09 -2.98 -4.36
C LEU A 463 69.15 -2.10 -5.66
N GLN A 464 68.13 -1.22 -5.73
CA GLN A 464 68.12 0.23 -6.09
C GLN A 464 67.90 0.79 -7.53
N GLU A 465 66.88 1.65 -7.59
CA GLU A 465 66.79 2.99 -8.23
C GLU A 465 66.34 3.24 -9.69
N ASN A 466 65.73 4.43 -9.84
CA ASN A 466 65.14 5.06 -11.04
C ASN A 466 66.17 5.96 -11.75
N PRO A 467 66.02 6.28 -13.06
CA PRO A 467 65.52 7.62 -13.36
C PRO A 467 64.69 7.83 -14.66
N LYS A 468 64.11 9.04 -14.71
CA LYS A 468 63.54 9.83 -15.83
C LYS A 468 64.54 9.95 -17.02
N GLY A 469 64.20 10.42 -18.23
CA GLY A 469 62.98 11.03 -18.80
C GLY A 469 63.33 11.91 -20.03
N THR A 470 62.46 12.86 -20.42
CA THR A 470 62.60 13.84 -21.56
C THR A 470 62.69 13.22 -22.99
N VAL A 471 61.89 13.51 -24.02
CA VAL A 471 61.11 14.67 -24.54
C VAL A 471 61.91 15.62 -25.47
N GLU A 472 61.58 15.65 -26.78
CA GLU A 472 61.20 16.85 -27.58
C GLU A 472 61.04 16.58 -29.11
N LYS A 473 60.05 17.26 -29.75
CA LYS A 473 60.02 17.79 -31.16
C LYS A 473 60.09 16.80 -32.37
N SER A 474 59.51 17.07 -33.56
CA SER A 474 58.59 18.14 -34.03
C SER A 474 58.01 17.93 -35.47
N GLN A 475 56.86 18.57 -35.74
CA GLN A 475 56.36 19.13 -37.04
C GLN A 475 55.76 18.25 -38.19
N LEU A 476 54.50 18.60 -38.55
CA LEU A 476 53.92 18.85 -39.90
C LEU A 476 53.84 17.66 -40.93
N THR A 477 52.83 17.54 -41.80
CA THR A 477 51.84 18.49 -42.36
C THR A 477 50.36 17.98 -42.39
N LYS A 478 49.45 18.86 -42.83
CA LYS A 478 47.97 18.79 -42.82
C LYS A 478 47.36 17.84 -43.87
N ASN A 479 46.21 17.23 -43.57
CA ASN A 479 44.90 17.70 -44.10
C ASN A 479 43.68 17.06 -43.39
N GLU A 480 42.61 17.84 -43.24
CA GLU A 480 41.33 17.58 -42.57
C GLU A 480 40.26 18.49 -43.26
N PRO A 481 38.94 18.20 -43.26
CA PRO A 481 38.07 18.12 -42.06
C PRO A 481 37.27 16.79 -41.95
N LYS A 482 36.86 16.30 -40.76
CA LYS A 482 35.83 16.77 -39.78
C LYS A 482 34.38 16.66 -40.31
N THR A 483 33.39 16.26 -39.50
CA THR A 483 33.20 16.60 -38.07
C THR A 483 32.83 15.48 -37.10
N SER A 484 33.47 15.52 -35.93
CA SER A 484 33.02 14.93 -34.66
C SER A 484 33.48 15.81 -33.48
N ILE A 485 32.59 16.04 -32.50
CA ILE A 485 32.86 16.65 -31.18
C ILE A 485 31.82 15.99 -30.25
N ASN A 486 32.13 15.07 -29.32
CA ASN A 486 33.06 15.03 -28.17
C ASN A 486 32.40 15.47 -26.84
N LYS A 487 32.51 14.59 -25.84
CA LYS A 487 32.26 14.88 -24.43
C LYS A 487 33.35 15.79 -23.85
N LEU A 488 32.99 16.53 -22.80
CA LEU A 488 33.87 16.87 -21.68
C LEU A 488 33.05 16.74 -20.40
N GLY A 489 33.67 16.33 -19.29
CA GLY A 489 32.98 16.02 -18.04
C GLY A 489 33.94 16.09 -16.85
N THR A 490 33.43 15.86 -15.63
CA THR A 490 34.21 16.09 -14.41
C THR A 490 34.01 15.03 -13.32
N ARG A 491 35.09 14.28 -13.07
CA ARG A 491 35.70 14.10 -11.74
C ARG A 491 34.85 13.41 -10.66
N PHE A 492 34.60 12.11 -10.81
CA PHE A 492 34.49 11.20 -9.64
C PHE A 492 34.98 9.75 -9.88
N ASP A 493 35.71 9.48 -10.96
CA ASP A 493 36.18 8.14 -11.34
C ASP A 493 37.41 7.67 -10.53
N VAL A 494 37.23 7.44 -9.22
CA VAL A 494 38.19 6.68 -8.38
C VAL A 494 37.44 5.80 -7.38
N LEU A 495 37.12 4.56 -7.80
CA LEU A 495 37.21 3.31 -7.03
C LEU A 495 36.81 2.16 -7.98
N GLY A 496 37.66 1.16 -8.12
CA GLY A 496 37.55 0.17 -9.20
C GLY A 496 36.42 -0.84 -9.03
N VAL A 497 35.69 -1.10 -10.11
CA VAL A 497 34.86 -2.29 -10.32
C VAL A 497 35.32 -2.93 -11.61
N GLU A 498 35.51 -4.26 -11.62
CA GLU A 498 36.00 -4.99 -12.79
C GLU A 498 34.88 -5.15 -13.83
N GLU A 499 34.99 -4.47 -14.98
CA GLU A 499 34.07 -4.63 -16.10
C GLU A 499 34.32 -5.96 -16.82
N ILE A 500 33.41 -6.93 -16.63
CA ILE A 500 33.37 -8.14 -17.45
C ILE A 500 32.73 -7.78 -18.80
N ASN A 501 33.56 -7.76 -19.86
CA ASN A 501 33.12 -7.47 -21.22
C ASN A 501 32.03 -8.44 -21.71
N HIS A 502 30.82 -7.93 -21.94
CA HIS A 502 29.76 -8.66 -22.62
C HIS A 502 30.04 -8.74 -24.13
N HIS A 503 30.43 -9.92 -24.62
CA HIS A 503 30.25 -10.24 -26.03
C HIS A 503 28.76 -10.42 -26.35
N ILE A 504 28.32 -9.83 -27.46
CA ILE A 504 26.92 -9.86 -27.90
C ILE A 504 26.73 -11.05 -28.85
N GLU A 505 26.09 -12.11 -28.37
CA GLU A 505 25.41 -13.08 -29.23
C GLU A 505 23.95 -13.22 -28.79
N GLY A 506 23.03 -13.11 -29.76
CA GLY A 506 21.60 -13.18 -29.50
C GLY A 506 21.15 -14.63 -29.31
N ILE A 507 21.02 -15.08 -28.06
CA ILE A 507 20.52 -16.42 -27.74
C ILE A 507 19.07 -16.56 -28.19
N THR A 508 18.91 -17.06 -29.41
CA THR A 508 17.64 -17.49 -29.96
C THR A 508 17.42 -18.92 -29.49
N LEU A 509 16.30 -19.22 -28.82
CA LEU A 509 15.98 -20.57 -28.38
C LEU A 509 15.81 -21.48 -29.61
N THR A 510 16.75 -22.40 -29.81
CA THR A 510 16.74 -23.37 -30.91
C THR A 510 15.88 -24.59 -30.56
N PRO A 511 15.38 -25.36 -31.56
CA PRO A 511 14.51 -26.49 -31.29
C PRO A 511 15.23 -27.62 -30.53
N ARG A 512 14.59 -28.11 -29.45
CA ARG A 512 15.12 -29.15 -28.55
C ARG A 512 15.64 -30.38 -29.31
N LYS A 513 16.87 -30.79 -29.01
CA LYS A 513 17.32 -32.18 -29.17
C LYS A 513 17.29 -32.83 -27.80
N SER A 514 16.74 -34.03 -27.67
CA SER A 514 16.53 -34.67 -26.37
C SER A 514 17.85 -34.94 -25.63
N SER A 515 18.06 -34.24 -24.51
CA SER A 515 19.13 -34.57 -23.56
C SER A 515 18.94 -36.00 -23.02
N SER A 516 20.04 -36.73 -22.80
CA SER A 516 19.95 -38.10 -22.31
C SER A 516 19.59 -38.13 -20.82
N SER A 517 18.66 -39.01 -20.42
CA SER A 517 18.23 -39.13 -19.02
C SER A 517 19.39 -39.37 -18.04
N VAL A 518 20.45 -40.05 -18.50
CA VAL A 518 21.66 -40.34 -17.72
C VAL A 518 22.39 -39.08 -17.31
N ASP A 519 22.48 -38.08 -18.20
CA ASP A 519 23.16 -36.82 -17.91
C ASP A 519 22.36 -35.96 -16.91
N VAL A 520 21.04 -35.97 -17.04
CA VAL A 520 20.15 -35.30 -16.08
C VAL A 520 20.31 -35.90 -14.68
N SER A 521 20.37 -37.23 -14.54
CA SER A 521 20.65 -37.90 -13.26
C SER A 521 22.03 -37.54 -12.69
N ARG A 522 23.06 -37.44 -13.55
CA ARG A 522 24.42 -37.01 -13.15
C ARG A 522 24.42 -35.59 -12.58
N LYS A 523 23.75 -34.63 -13.22
CA LYS A 523 23.67 -33.24 -12.74
C LYS A 523 22.90 -33.10 -11.43
N VAL A 524 21.86 -33.91 -11.21
CA VAL A 524 21.16 -33.98 -9.91
C VAL A 524 22.10 -34.49 -8.81
N ALA A 525 22.88 -35.55 -9.08
CA ALA A 525 23.87 -36.08 -8.13
C ALA A 525 24.99 -35.06 -7.80
N ASN A 526 25.45 -34.30 -8.80
CA ASN A 526 26.42 -33.21 -8.62
C ASN A 526 25.87 -32.04 -7.77
N GLY A 527 24.55 -31.92 -7.62
CA GLY A 527 23.90 -30.77 -6.99
C GLY A 527 23.75 -29.55 -7.91
N GLU A 528 23.89 -29.73 -9.23
CA GLU A 528 23.57 -28.72 -10.24
C GLU A 528 22.06 -28.56 -10.43
N LEU A 529 21.30 -29.64 -10.22
CA LEU A 529 19.84 -29.68 -10.37
C LEU A 529 19.16 -30.15 -9.08
N ILE A 530 17.94 -29.68 -8.82
CA ILE A 530 17.13 -30.08 -7.66
C ILE A 530 16.80 -31.59 -7.68
N PRO A 531 16.67 -32.24 -6.51
CA PRO A 531 16.28 -33.64 -6.42
C PRO A 531 14.95 -33.92 -7.15
N ARG A 532 14.85 -35.03 -7.88
CA ARG A 532 13.60 -35.47 -8.51
C ARG A 532 12.60 -35.98 -7.47
N GLN A 533 11.30 -35.94 -7.79
CA GLN A 533 10.18 -36.06 -6.83
C GLN A 533 10.14 -37.41 -6.06
N ASP A 534 10.80 -38.43 -6.59
CA ASP A 534 10.98 -39.76 -6.00
C ASP A 534 12.06 -39.82 -4.89
N ALA A 535 12.98 -38.85 -4.86
CA ALA A 535 14.10 -38.79 -3.92
C ALA A 535 13.66 -38.64 -2.46
N GLN A 536 14.49 -39.13 -1.52
CA GLN A 536 14.20 -39.06 -0.08
C GLN A 536 14.02 -37.63 0.43
N PHE A 537 14.69 -36.66 -0.19
CA PHE A 537 14.52 -35.22 0.05
C PHE A 537 13.04 -34.77 0.13
N TRP A 538 12.19 -35.21 -0.80
CA TRP A 538 10.77 -34.81 -0.80
C TRP A 538 9.95 -35.47 0.32
N LYS A 539 10.39 -36.64 0.81
CA LYS A 539 9.82 -37.30 2.01
C LYS A 539 10.31 -36.64 3.31
N ALA A 540 11.51 -36.07 3.29
CA ALA A 540 12.10 -35.33 4.41
C ALA A 540 11.48 -33.92 4.57
N TYR A 541 11.35 -33.15 3.49
CA TYR A 541 10.99 -31.73 3.57
C TYR A 541 9.63 -31.36 2.94
N GLY A 542 9.08 -32.18 2.04
CA GLY A 542 7.82 -31.90 1.34
C GLY A 542 6.58 -32.08 2.20
N ASN A 543 5.57 -31.22 1.95
CA ASN A 543 4.29 -31.18 2.66
C ASN A 543 4.43 -31.08 4.19
N LYS A 544 5.40 -30.27 4.64
CA LYS A 544 5.67 -29.95 6.04
C LYS A 544 5.91 -28.45 6.17
N LEU A 545 5.00 -27.76 6.85
CA LEU A 545 5.00 -26.31 7.02
C LEU A 545 5.43 -25.96 8.45
N ARG A 546 6.33 -24.99 8.64
CA ARG A 546 6.75 -24.54 9.96
C ARG A 546 5.64 -23.72 10.61
N VAL A 547 5.31 -24.03 11.86
CA VAL A 547 4.34 -23.25 12.66
C VAL A 547 5.02 -22.85 13.97
N PHE A 548 4.99 -21.55 14.28
CA PHE A 548 5.57 -21.01 15.52
C PHE A 548 4.52 -20.85 16.60
N GLY A 549 4.96 -20.98 17.86
CA GLY A 549 4.12 -20.90 19.05
C GLY A 549 3.55 -22.24 19.53
N THR A 550 3.46 -23.26 18.66
CA THR A 550 2.73 -24.50 18.98
C THR A 550 3.59 -25.64 19.51
N GLU A 551 2.94 -26.64 20.12
CA GLU A 551 3.58 -27.86 20.63
C GLU A 551 4.21 -28.70 19.51
N GLU A 552 3.47 -28.87 18.41
CA GLU A 552 3.79 -29.74 17.28
C GLU A 552 4.84 -29.11 16.35
N LYS A 553 4.94 -27.78 16.33
CA LYS A 553 5.86 -26.94 15.53
C LYS A 553 5.77 -27.07 14.00
N VAL A 554 5.02 -28.05 13.49
CA VAL A 554 4.95 -28.41 12.08
C VAL A 554 3.53 -28.85 11.71
N CYS A 555 2.91 -28.15 10.74
CA CYS A 555 1.69 -28.60 10.09
C CYS A 555 2.03 -29.54 8.93
N ARG A 556 1.24 -30.61 8.72
CA ARG A 556 1.51 -31.65 7.72
C ARG A 556 0.29 -31.90 6.82
N PRO A 557 0.12 -31.15 5.71
CA PRO A 557 -0.99 -31.35 4.76
C PRO A 557 -1.16 -32.79 4.25
N SER A 558 -0.07 -33.57 4.17
CA SER A 558 -0.06 -34.95 3.66
C SER A 558 -0.52 -36.04 4.63
N ILE A 559 -0.89 -35.72 5.89
CA ILE A 559 -1.39 -36.71 6.87
C ILE A 559 -2.88 -36.50 7.17
N ALA A 560 -3.69 -36.61 6.12
CA ALA A 560 -5.09 -36.99 6.24
C ALA A 560 -5.17 -38.52 6.10
N ASP A 561 -5.02 -39.26 7.20
CA ASP A 561 -4.93 -40.73 7.18
C ASP A 561 -6.27 -41.36 6.72
N PRO A 562 -6.33 -41.99 5.52
CA PRO A 562 -7.60 -42.43 4.92
C PRO A 562 -8.15 -43.72 5.55
N LYS A 563 -7.52 -44.25 6.62
CA LYS A 563 -7.81 -45.57 7.18
C LYS A 563 -8.86 -45.61 8.29
N VAL A 564 -9.34 -44.46 8.77
CA VAL A 564 -10.42 -44.40 9.78
C VAL A 564 -11.68 -43.81 9.16
N CYS A 565 -12.70 -44.63 8.92
CA CYS A 565 -13.97 -44.12 8.40
C CYS A 565 -14.72 -43.27 9.44
N ARG A 566 -15.59 -42.37 8.95
CA ARG A 566 -16.22 -41.29 9.73
C ARG A 566 -16.94 -41.79 11.01
N SER A 567 -17.63 -42.92 10.95
CA SER A 567 -18.33 -43.51 12.10
C SER A 567 -17.39 -44.09 13.16
N CYS A 568 -16.20 -44.57 12.79
CA CYS A 568 -15.20 -45.03 13.75
C CYS A 568 -14.60 -43.86 14.56
N GLN A 569 -14.38 -42.70 13.93
CA GLN A 569 -13.98 -41.47 14.64
C GLN A 569 -15.04 -41.04 15.67
N GLU A 570 -16.32 -40.96 15.27
CA GLU A 570 -17.41 -40.58 16.17
C GLU A 570 -17.61 -41.56 17.35
N THR A 571 -17.26 -42.84 17.15
CA THR A 571 -17.35 -43.87 18.20
C THR A 571 -16.22 -43.76 19.23
N LEU A 572 -14.99 -43.43 18.80
CA LEU A 572 -13.82 -43.31 19.70
C LEU A 572 -13.95 -42.15 20.71
N VAL A 573 -14.55 -41.02 20.29
CA VAL A 573 -14.73 -39.83 21.16
C VAL A 573 -15.64 -40.12 22.37
N ARG A 574 -16.46 -41.18 22.35
CA ARG A 574 -17.37 -41.53 23.46
C ARG A 574 -16.75 -42.35 24.60
N ARG A 575 -15.42 -42.56 24.61
CA ARG A 575 -14.73 -43.25 25.73
C ARG A 575 -13.43 -42.55 26.14
N ASN A 576 -13.56 -41.44 26.87
CA ASN A 576 -13.05 -41.33 28.24
C ASN A 576 -13.53 -40.02 28.91
N TYR A 577 -13.36 -39.94 30.24
CA TYR A 577 -13.71 -38.81 31.12
C TYR A 577 -15.20 -38.46 31.21
N ALA A 578 -15.89 -39.14 32.12
CA ALA A 578 -17.06 -38.57 32.77
C ALA A 578 -16.61 -37.51 33.79
N SER A 579 -17.31 -36.37 33.83
CA SER A 579 -17.35 -35.48 34.99
C SER A 579 -18.72 -34.82 35.05
N ALA A 580 -19.19 -34.48 36.26
CA ALA A 580 -20.61 -34.22 36.51
C ALA A 580 -21.06 -32.81 36.10
N ALA A 581 -22.30 -32.69 35.64
CA ALA A 581 -22.94 -31.40 35.38
C ALA A 581 -23.29 -30.68 36.70
N ALA A 582 -22.74 -29.48 36.90
CA ALA A 582 -23.13 -28.56 37.97
C ALA A 582 -24.06 -27.46 37.43
N LYS A 583 -25.01 -27.00 38.26
CA LYS A 583 -25.94 -25.91 37.92
C LYS A 583 -25.29 -24.54 38.08
N PRO A 584 -25.75 -23.49 37.37
CA PRO A 584 -25.30 -22.13 37.60
C PRO A 584 -25.75 -21.63 38.99
N SER A 585 -24.88 -20.85 39.64
CA SER A 585 -25.17 -20.10 40.87
C SER A 585 -24.79 -18.62 40.70
N SER A 586 -25.47 -17.75 41.44
CA SER A 586 -25.37 -16.29 41.34
C SER A 586 -24.09 -15.69 41.92
N GLU A 587 -23.85 -14.43 41.51
CA GLU A 587 -23.16 -13.34 42.22
C GLU A 587 -22.35 -13.65 43.49
N PHE A 588 -21.09 -13.19 43.52
CA PHE A 588 -20.61 -12.25 44.55
C PHE A 588 -19.35 -11.52 44.09
N SER A 589 -19.02 -10.39 44.73
CA SER A 589 -17.83 -9.59 44.46
C SER A 589 -16.65 -9.98 45.36
N SER A 590 -15.43 -9.85 44.84
CA SER A 590 -14.22 -9.67 45.66
C SER A 590 -13.14 -8.96 44.83
N ALA A 591 -12.46 -7.97 45.43
CA ALA A 591 -11.37 -7.27 44.78
C ALA A 591 -10.09 -8.13 44.84
N ALA A 592 -9.39 -8.25 43.71
CA ALA A 592 -8.11 -8.97 43.63
C ALA A 592 -6.94 -8.03 43.97
N THR A 593 -6.58 -7.95 45.25
CA THR A 593 -5.46 -7.12 45.73
C THR A 593 -4.11 -7.70 45.27
N THR A 594 -3.54 -7.19 44.19
CA THR A 594 -2.20 -7.60 43.70
C THR A 594 -1.09 -7.05 44.60
N THR A 595 -0.54 -7.89 45.47
CA THR A 595 0.55 -7.56 46.40
C THR A 595 1.92 -7.51 45.72
N PHE A 596 2.17 -6.46 44.93
CA PHE A 596 3.53 -6.09 44.56
C PHE A 596 4.31 -5.57 45.78
N PRO A 597 5.62 -5.87 45.91
CA PRO A 597 6.43 -5.33 47.00
C PRO A 597 6.61 -3.82 46.83
N VAL A 598 6.02 -3.03 47.73
CA VAL A 598 6.10 -1.56 47.71
C VAL A 598 7.48 -1.10 48.14
N VAL A 599 8.39 -1.00 47.17
CA VAL A 599 9.64 -0.25 47.33
C VAL A 599 9.28 1.23 47.50
N LYS A 600 9.59 1.83 48.66
CA LYS A 600 9.32 3.25 48.91
C LYS A 600 9.96 4.12 47.81
N PRO A 601 9.25 5.07 47.20
CA PRO A 601 9.78 5.85 46.07
C PRO A 601 10.89 6.80 46.55
N VAL A 602 12.12 6.50 46.14
CA VAL A 602 13.36 7.22 46.52
C VAL A 602 13.46 8.62 45.85
N TYR A 603 12.60 8.90 44.88
CA TYR A 603 12.53 10.15 44.12
C TYR A 603 11.08 10.60 43.99
N THR A 604 10.83 11.91 44.14
CA THR A 604 9.54 12.50 43.77
C THR A 604 9.44 12.53 42.24
N ILE A 605 8.28 12.10 41.70
CA ILE A 605 8.02 12.11 40.26
C ILE A 605 7.10 13.29 39.96
N ASN A 606 7.52 14.13 39.01
CA ASN A 606 6.78 15.34 38.61
C ASN A 606 6.34 15.23 37.14
N ALA A 607 5.10 15.63 36.85
CA ALA A 607 4.66 15.88 35.48
C ALA A 607 4.92 17.34 35.12
N GLY A 608 5.71 17.56 34.07
CA GLY A 608 5.96 18.87 33.49
C GLY A 608 5.23 19.05 32.16
N VAL A 609 4.95 20.30 31.78
CA VAL A 609 4.22 20.63 30.54
C VAL A 609 5.07 21.56 29.66
N ALA A 610 5.51 21.03 28.53
CA ALA A 610 6.10 21.83 27.46
C ALA A 610 4.97 22.35 26.55
N LEU A 611 4.20 23.32 27.05
CA LEU A 611 3.15 23.98 26.26
C LEU A 611 3.78 24.93 25.23
N SER A 612 3.35 24.80 23.97
CA SER A 612 3.95 25.50 22.83
C SER A 612 2.92 26.07 21.85
N ARG A 613 3.10 27.31 21.41
CA ARG A 613 2.36 27.93 20.29
C ARG A 613 3.22 27.80 19.03
N PRO A 614 2.86 26.93 18.06
CA PRO A 614 3.68 26.69 16.85
C PRO A 614 3.72 27.93 15.93
N PRO A 615 4.63 28.02 14.95
CA PRO A 615 4.62 29.10 13.96
C PRO A 615 3.27 29.23 13.27
N GLN A 616 2.77 30.46 13.18
CA GLN A 616 1.50 30.79 12.51
C GLN A 616 1.73 31.23 11.06
N ILE A 617 2.93 31.71 10.75
CA ILE A 617 3.35 32.08 9.39
C ILE A 617 4.62 31.33 9.00
N THR A 618 4.86 31.22 7.69
CA THR A 618 6.10 30.67 7.13
C THR A 618 7.33 31.46 7.61
N ARG A 619 8.49 30.80 7.68
CA ARG A 619 9.78 31.51 7.82
C ARG A 619 10.04 32.42 6.63
N ASP A 620 10.88 33.42 6.81
CA ASP A 620 11.44 34.17 5.68
C ASP A 620 12.31 33.28 4.77
N LEU A 621 12.40 33.67 3.49
CA LEU A 621 13.26 33.04 2.50
C LEU A 621 14.68 33.61 2.59
N SER A 622 15.68 32.74 2.51
CA SER A 622 17.06 33.17 2.36
C SER A 622 17.28 33.87 1.00
N GLN A 623 18.29 34.72 0.91
CA GLN A 623 18.58 35.45 -0.34
C GLN A 623 18.85 34.52 -1.54
N PHE A 624 19.46 33.35 -1.29
CA PHE A 624 19.63 32.32 -2.32
C PHE A 624 18.29 31.73 -2.78
N GLU A 625 17.35 31.44 -1.87
CA GLU A 625 16.03 30.90 -2.24
C GLU A 625 15.19 31.89 -3.04
N LYS A 626 15.22 33.18 -2.67
CA LYS A 626 14.54 34.26 -3.43
C LYS A 626 15.02 34.28 -4.88
N ALA A 627 16.33 34.33 -5.08
CA ALA A 627 16.96 34.31 -6.41
C ALA A 627 16.68 32.99 -7.16
N TYR A 628 16.82 31.85 -6.50
CA TYR A 628 16.60 30.52 -7.09
C TYR A 628 15.15 30.34 -7.56
N TYR A 629 14.15 30.67 -6.74
CA TYR A 629 12.76 30.56 -7.16
C TYR A 629 12.45 31.51 -8.32
N PHE A 630 12.98 32.73 -8.32
CA PHE A 630 12.80 33.67 -9.43
C PHE A 630 13.42 33.15 -10.74
N TYR A 631 14.65 32.65 -10.68
CA TYR A 631 15.34 32.00 -11.80
C TYR A 631 14.52 30.82 -12.36
N GLN A 632 14.04 29.93 -11.49
CA GLN A 632 13.22 28.78 -11.89
C GLN A 632 11.88 29.21 -12.52
N LYS A 633 11.25 30.31 -12.05
CA LYS A 633 10.03 30.85 -12.70
C LYS A 633 10.29 31.31 -14.14
N ARG A 634 11.39 32.02 -14.39
CA ARG A 634 11.76 32.45 -15.76
C ARG A 634 12.19 31.29 -16.65
N LEU A 635 12.95 30.31 -16.12
CA LEU A 635 13.27 29.08 -16.84
C LEU A 635 11.99 28.30 -17.20
N ASN A 636 11.01 28.25 -16.30
CA ASN A 636 9.70 27.67 -16.57
C ASN A 636 8.94 28.42 -17.68
N GLU A 637 8.97 29.77 -17.72
CA GLU A 637 8.37 30.57 -18.81
C GLU A 637 8.98 30.24 -20.20
N ARG A 638 10.24 29.75 -20.25
CA ARG A 638 10.90 29.27 -21.48
C ARG A 638 10.52 27.85 -21.90
N LEU A 639 10.10 27.01 -20.95
CA LEU A 639 9.87 25.57 -21.16
C LEU A 639 8.38 25.20 -21.17
N ALA A 640 7.52 26.02 -20.57
CA ALA A 640 6.09 25.81 -20.51
C ALA A 640 5.40 26.12 -21.85
N LEU A 641 4.24 25.49 -22.07
CA LEU A 641 3.38 25.82 -23.20
C LEU A 641 2.80 27.24 -23.05
N PRO A 642 2.72 28.04 -24.12
CA PRO A 642 2.28 29.43 -24.04
C PRO A 642 0.83 29.55 -23.55
N PHE A 643 0.57 30.53 -22.67
CA PHE A 643 -0.70 30.70 -21.98
C PHE A 643 -1.90 30.82 -22.94
N THR A 644 -2.80 29.84 -22.90
CA THR A 644 -3.93 29.67 -23.81
C THR A 644 -5.12 30.57 -23.44
N LYS A 645 -4.95 31.89 -23.60
CA LYS A 645 -5.92 32.94 -23.19
C LYS A 645 -7.40 32.60 -23.43
N TYR A 646 -7.74 32.04 -24.59
CA TYR A 646 -9.14 31.74 -24.97
C TYR A 646 -9.83 30.67 -24.10
N PHE A 647 -9.08 29.89 -23.32
CA PHE A 647 -9.63 28.95 -22.33
C PHE A 647 -10.20 29.67 -21.10
N TYR A 648 -9.62 30.82 -20.74
CA TYR A 648 -9.95 31.58 -19.54
C TYR A 648 -10.80 32.84 -19.85
N PHE A 649 -10.51 33.53 -20.95
CA PHE A 649 -11.12 34.81 -21.30
C PHE A 649 -11.91 34.70 -22.62
N LYS A 650 -13.23 34.90 -22.53
CA LYS A 650 -14.12 34.96 -23.71
C LYS A 650 -13.84 36.25 -24.49
N ARG A 651 -13.70 36.14 -25.81
CA ARG A 651 -13.41 37.28 -26.71
C ARG A 651 -14.47 38.37 -26.57
N GLY A 652 -14.04 39.62 -26.46
CA GLY A 652 -14.94 40.79 -26.38
C GLY A 652 -15.63 40.97 -25.03
N THR A 653 -15.11 40.37 -23.96
CA THR A 653 -15.50 40.70 -22.58
C THR A 653 -14.53 41.73 -21.99
N PRO A 654 -14.94 42.56 -21.00
CA PRO A 654 -14.04 43.51 -20.36
C PRO A 654 -12.75 42.88 -19.82
N ALA A 655 -12.81 41.64 -19.32
CA ALA A 655 -11.64 40.89 -18.86
C ALA A 655 -10.69 40.48 -20.00
N ASP A 656 -11.19 40.20 -21.21
CA ASP A 656 -10.37 39.97 -22.41
C ASP A 656 -9.68 41.27 -22.87
N GLU A 657 -10.30 42.43 -22.65
CA GLU A 657 -9.73 43.74 -23.00
C GLU A 657 -8.73 44.26 -21.97
N ASP A 658 -9.01 44.07 -20.68
CA ASP A 658 -8.09 44.30 -19.58
C ASP A 658 -6.81 43.46 -19.74
N TRP A 659 -6.97 42.16 -20.01
CA TRP A 659 -5.84 41.27 -20.31
C TRP A 659 -5.06 41.74 -21.55
N LYS A 660 -5.75 42.13 -22.65
CA LYS A 660 -5.09 42.70 -23.85
C LYS A 660 -4.34 43.99 -23.54
N ARG A 661 -4.74 44.79 -22.54
CA ARG A 661 -4.03 46.01 -22.11
C ARG A 661 -2.74 45.61 -21.37
N LYS A 662 -2.88 44.88 -20.27
CA LYS A 662 -1.77 44.48 -19.39
C LYS A 662 -0.70 43.62 -20.06
N ILE A 663 -1.07 42.73 -20.99
CA ILE A 663 -0.08 41.91 -21.72
C ILE A 663 0.86 42.75 -22.60
N ARG A 664 0.43 43.93 -23.08
CA ARG A 664 1.29 44.87 -23.82
C ARG A 664 2.29 45.58 -22.90
N GLU A 665 1.93 45.78 -21.63
CA GLU A 665 2.74 46.47 -20.62
C GLU A 665 3.75 45.53 -19.94
N ARG A 666 3.33 44.28 -19.65
CA ARG A 666 4.15 43.24 -19.00
C ARG A 666 4.99 42.38 -19.95
N GLN A 667 4.54 42.21 -21.19
CA GLN A 667 5.08 41.27 -22.20
C GLN A 667 4.94 39.76 -21.86
N THR A 668 4.81 39.38 -20.59
CA THR A 668 4.51 38.01 -20.12
C THR A 668 3.09 37.88 -19.53
N PRO A 669 2.43 36.71 -19.66
CA PRO A 669 1.24 36.33 -18.88
C PRO A 669 1.44 36.32 -17.36
N ALA A 670 2.65 35.99 -16.91
CA ALA A 670 3.02 35.97 -15.49
C ALA A 670 3.04 37.40 -14.90
N ARG A 671 3.07 37.47 -13.55
CA ARG A 671 2.89 38.74 -12.81
C ARG A 671 4.09 39.08 -11.92
N ASP A 672 4.96 38.11 -11.72
CA ASP A 672 5.92 37.99 -10.62
C ASP A 672 7.35 37.61 -11.10
N ILE A 673 7.61 37.73 -12.41
CA ILE A 673 8.92 37.50 -13.06
C ILE A 673 9.53 38.78 -13.69
N GLY A 674 8.94 39.94 -13.39
CA GLY A 674 9.26 41.22 -14.04
C GLY A 674 8.89 41.25 -15.52
N LYS A 675 9.52 42.14 -16.29
CA LYS A 675 9.40 42.19 -17.75
C LYS A 675 10.35 41.20 -18.38
N TYR A 676 9.82 40.08 -18.85
CA TYR A 676 10.57 39.04 -19.57
C TYR A 676 9.72 38.46 -20.70
N ASN A 677 10.37 37.97 -21.77
CA ASN A 677 9.70 37.36 -22.91
C ASN A 677 10.58 36.22 -23.48
N ALA A 678 10.17 34.98 -23.22
CA ALA A 678 10.87 33.77 -23.64
C ALA A 678 11.00 33.57 -25.17
N TYR A 679 10.25 34.33 -25.97
CA TYR A 679 10.20 34.21 -27.43
C TYR A 679 10.84 35.40 -28.16
N SER A 680 11.47 36.33 -27.44
CA SER A 680 12.19 37.46 -28.03
C SER A 680 13.62 37.07 -28.45
N LYS A 681 14.31 37.98 -29.16
CA LYS A 681 15.76 37.82 -29.43
C LYS A 681 16.60 37.91 -28.14
N ASP A 682 16.04 38.53 -27.10
CA ASP A 682 16.67 38.82 -25.83
C ASP A 682 16.28 37.79 -24.74
N ALA A 683 15.64 36.68 -25.13
CA ALA A 683 15.23 35.60 -24.24
C ALA A 683 16.41 34.90 -23.51
N TRP A 684 17.65 35.14 -23.94
CA TRP A 684 18.87 34.72 -23.25
C TRP A 684 19.15 35.52 -21.97
N ASN A 685 18.54 36.70 -21.80
CA ASN A 685 18.70 37.58 -20.65
C ASN A 685 17.61 37.29 -19.61
N ASP A 686 17.55 36.03 -19.15
CA ASP A 686 16.58 35.56 -18.15
C ASP A 686 17.10 35.64 -16.70
N GLU A 687 18.41 35.76 -16.48
CA GLU A 687 18.98 35.97 -15.14
C GLU A 687 18.69 37.40 -14.60
N LEU A 688 18.93 37.59 -13.29
CA LEU A 688 18.87 38.89 -12.62
C LEU A 688 20.27 39.34 -12.20
N LEU A 689 20.50 40.65 -12.23
CA LEU A 689 21.70 41.25 -11.63
C LEU A 689 21.59 41.24 -10.09
N VAL A 690 22.74 41.19 -9.42
CA VAL A 690 22.81 41.26 -7.95
C VAL A 690 22.22 42.58 -7.46
N GLY A 691 21.27 42.52 -6.53
CA GLY A 691 20.53 43.68 -6.03
C GLY A 691 19.24 44.02 -6.78
N ALA A 692 18.84 43.22 -7.77
CA ALA A 692 17.53 43.31 -8.39
C ALA A 692 16.40 43.11 -7.36
N VAL A 693 15.34 43.92 -7.47
CA VAL A 693 14.23 43.95 -6.52
C VAL A 693 13.13 42.96 -6.90
N GLU A 694 13.12 42.50 -8.15
CA GLU A 694 12.12 41.60 -8.71
C GLU A 694 12.08 40.22 -8.03
N SER A 695 13.19 39.76 -7.43
CA SER A 695 13.24 38.54 -6.63
C SER A 695 12.72 38.68 -5.20
N GLU A 696 12.52 39.91 -4.70
CA GLU A 696 12.04 40.14 -3.32
C GLU A 696 10.53 39.87 -3.18
N PRO A 697 10.08 39.07 -2.18
CA PRO A 697 8.67 38.70 -2.03
C PRO A 697 7.73 39.90 -1.89
N ASP A 698 8.14 40.95 -1.18
CA ASP A 698 7.30 42.13 -0.95
C ASP A 698 7.02 42.89 -2.26
N HIS A 699 8.00 42.93 -3.17
CA HIS A 699 7.81 43.50 -4.51
C HIS A 699 6.91 42.61 -5.39
N GLN A 700 7.02 41.28 -5.28
CA GLN A 700 6.10 40.36 -5.98
C GLN A 700 4.65 40.51 -5.47
N VAL A 701 4.46 40.71 -4.15
CA VAL A 701 3.15 41.03 -3.57
C VAL A 701 2.63 42.38 -4.07
N GLU A 702 3.46 43.41 -4.09
CA GLU A 702 3.10 44.75 -4.61
C GLU A 702 2.60 44.67 -6.06
N MET A 703 3.37 44.02 -6.95
CA MET A 703 3.00 43.86 -8.36
C MET A 703 1.72 43.04 -8.57
N LEU A 704 1.44 42.08 -7.68
CA LEU A 704 0.19 41.31 -7.70
C LEU A 704 -1.01 42.14 -7.23
N VAL A 705 -0.85 42.97 -6.19
CA VAL A 705 -1.90 43.88 -5.70
C VAL A 705 -2.21 44.94 -6.75
N GLN A 706 -1.21 45.62 -7.31
CA GLN A 706 -1.40 46.64 -8.34
C GLN A 706 -2.08 46.10 -9.60
N ASP A 707 -1.74 44.88 -10.05
CA ASP A 707 -2.43 44.25 -11.18
C ASP A 707 -3.89 43.89 -10.86
N ALA A 708 -4.18 43.49 -9.63
CA ALA A 708 -5.54 43.23 -9.18
C ALA A 708 -6.36 44.53 -9.08
N GLU A 709 -5.81 45.61 -8.50
CA GLU A 709 -6.43 46.94 -8.45
C GLU A 709 -6.69 47.47 -9.87
N ALA A 710 -5.71 47.34 -10.77
CA ALA A 710 -5.87 47.70 -12.18
C ALA A 710 -6.86 46.79 -12.94
N THR A 711 -7.24 45.63 -12.39
CA THR A 711 -8.36 44.81 -12.90
C THR A 711 -9.68 45.41 -12.44
N VAL A 712 -9.87 45.54 -11.12
CA VAL A 712 -11.13 45.97 -10.50
C VAL A 712 -11.55 47.33 -11.07
N ASN A 713 -10.64 48.31 -11.04
CA ASN A 713 -10.87 49.66 -11.54
C ASN A 713 -11.11 49.74 -13.07
N ALA A 714 -10.70 48.73 -13.84
CA ALA A 714 -10.99 48.63 -15.28
C ALA A 714 -12.28 47.84 -15.60
N THR A 715 -12.85 47.14 -14.61
CA THR A 715 -14.11 46.40 -14.73
C THR A 715 -15.30 47.03 -13.99
N SER A 716 -15.05 48.02 -13.12
CA SER A 716 -16.07 48.83 -12.47
C SER A 716 -16.87 49.65 -13.50
N GLN A 717 -18.16 49.84 -13.23
CA GLN A 717 -19.03 50.76 -13.98
C GLN A 717 -18.95 52.21 -13.43
N ASP A 718 -18.51 52.38 -12.18
CA ASP A 718 -18.33 53.69 -11.53
C ASP A 718 -16.85 54.07 -11.61
N THR A 719 -16.49 54.93 -12.57
CA THR A 719 -15.11 55.42 -12.76
C THR A 719 -14.73 56.55 -11.80
N SER A 720 -15.64 57.00 -10.93
CA SER A 720 -15.38 58.08 -9.97
C SER A 720 -14.66 57.60 -8.69
N LYS A 721 -14.70 56.30 -8.41
CA LYS A 721 -14.07 55.69 -7.23
C LYS A 721 -12.98 54.72 -7.66
N LYS A 722 -11.81 54.88 -7.05
CA LYS A 722 -10.80 53.83 -7.07
C LYS A 722 -11.10 52.85 -5.95
N GLU A 723 -11.23 51.57 -6.30
CA GLU A 723 -11.28 50.48 -5.33
C GLU A 723 -9.83 50.03 -5.04
N GLU A 724 -9.40 50.25 -3.80
CA GLU A 724 -8.10 49.83 -3.27
C GLU A 724 -8.23 48.42 -2.69
N ILE A 725 -7.25 47.55 -2.96
CA ILE A 725 -7.33 46.16 -2.51
C ILE A 725 -6.64 46.03 -1.13
N PRO A 726 -7.28 45.39 -0.14
CA PRO A 726 -6.71 45.26 1.19
C PRO A 726 -5.39 44.50 1.14
N ARG A 727 -4.31 45.23 1.44
CA ARG A 727 -2.93 44.72 1.46
C ARG A 727 -2.76 43.71 2.60
N PRO A 728 -1.92 42.67 2.43
CA PRO A 728 -1.62 41.74 3.51
C PRO A 728 -1.07 42.46 4.75
N PHE A 729 -1.49 42.02 5.94
CA PHE A 729 -0.95 42.53 7.19
C PHE A 729 0.56 42.26 7.32
N SER A 730 1.25 43.14 8.06
CA SER A 730 2.68 43.00 8.35
C SER A 730 3.02 41.64 8.98
N ARG A 731 4.19 41.11 8.62
CA ARG A 731 4.78 39.90 9.22
C ARG A 731 5.30 40.15 10.65
N VAL A 732 5.49 41.42 11.01
CA VAL A 732 5.88 41.93 12.33
C VAL A 732 4.66 42.57 12.97
N THR A 733 4.31 42.17 14.20
CA THR A 733 3.13 42.67 14.91
C THR A 733 3.46 43.81 15.88
N GLU A 734 2.45 44.55 16.33
CA GLU A 734 2.57 45.51 17.44
C GLU A 734 3.18 44.88 18.71
N ALA A 735 2.97 43.57 18.92
CA ALA A 735 3.54 42.82 20.03
C ALA A 735 5.03 42.44 19.81
N ASP A 736 5.50 42.42 18.56
CA ASP A 736 6.93 42.33 18.24
C ASP A 736 7.63 43.67 18.47
N GLU A 737 7.05 44.76 17.97
CA GLU A 737 7.60 46.12 18.14
C GLU A 737 7.70 46.53 19.61
N LYS A 738 6.71 46.17 20.43
CA LYS A 738 6.71 46.37 21.89
C LYS A 738 7.43 45.27 22.67
N ASN A 739 7.87 44.21 22.00
CA ASN A 739 8.42 42.98 22.59
C ASN A 739 7.60 42.43 23.78
N ASP A 740 6.27 42.34 23.62
CA ASP A 740 5.38 41.87 24.67
C ASP A 740 5.53 40.36 24.90
N GLN A 741 6.34 40.00 25.89
CA GLN A 741 6.60 38.62 26.30
C GLN A 741 5.38 37.90 26.92
N ARG A 742 4.23 38.56 27.11
CA ARG A 742 2.96 37.89 27.47
C ARG A 742 2.05 37.66 26.25
N SER A 743 2.26 38.35 25.13
CA SER A 743 1.43 38.19 23.93
C SER A 743 1.77 36.95 23.12
N LEU A 744 0.74 36.17 22.78
CA LEU A 744 0.85 35.02 21.86
C LEU A 744 1.00 35.43 20.39
N ASN A 745 0.75 36.70 20.05
CA ASN A 745 0.86 37.22 18.69
C ASN A 745 2.29 37.68 18.32
N ARG A 746 3.19 37.77 19.31
CA ARG A 746 4.62 38.06 19.11
C ARG A 746 5.33 36.91 18.39
N ALA A 747 6.29 37.18 17.53
CA ALA A 747 7.16 36.22 16.85
C ALA A 747 6.38 35.09 16.14
N LEU A 748 5.46 35.45 15.24
CA LEU A 748 4.60 34.51 14.50
C LEU A 748 5.38 33.45 13.68
N GLN A 749 6.65 33.71 13.34
CA GLN A 749 7.52 32.77 12.62
C GLN A 749 8.15 31.67 13.50
N ARG A 750 8.08 31.77 14.83
CA ARG A 750 8.78 30.91 15.80
C ARG A 750 7.81 30.28 16.79
N THR A 751 8.15 29.10 17.30
CA THR A 751 7.47 28.49 18.44
C THR A 751 7.73 29.30 19.71
N LEU A 752 6.66 29.75 20.37
CA LEU A 752 6.71 30.26 21.73
C LEU A 752 6.41 29.13 22.71
N TYR A 753 7.11 29.12 23.86
CA TYR A 753 6.86 28.21 24.98
C TYR A 753 6.44 28.99 26.22
N LEU A 754 5.50 28.43 26.98
CA LEU A 754 5.05 28.99 28.25
C LEU A 754 6.06 28.66 29.36
N LEU A 755 6.70 29.68 29.93
CA LEU A 755 7.46 29.60 31.16
C LEU A 755 6.73 30.34 32.28
N VAL A 756 6.88 29.85 33.51
CA VAL A 756 6.29 30.40 34.72
C VAL A 756 7.36 30.63 35.79
N GLN A 757 7.18 31.67 36.60
CA GLN A 757 8.10 32.06 37.67
C GLN A 757 7.60 31.57 39.04
N THR A 758 8.46 30.91 39.80
CA THR A 758 8.16 30.46 41.18
C THR A 758 8.38 31.59 42.20
N LYS A 759 7.97 31.42 43.46
CA LYS A 759 8.13 32.46 44.50
C LYS A 759 9.58 32.80 44.82
N GLU A 760 10.49 31.87 44.55
CA GLU A 760 11.92 32.00 44.71
C GLU A 760 12.58 32.75 43.53
N GLY A 761 11.78 33.20 42.55
CA GLY A 761 12.21 34.01 41.41
C GLY A 761 12.73 33.21 40.20
N TYR A 762 12.84 31.89 40.30
CA TYR A 762 13.33 31.04 39.22
C TYR A 762 12.26 30.78 38.15
N TRP A 763 12.67 30.77 36.88
CA TRP A 763 11.81 30.41 35.76
C TRP A 763 11.91 28.92 35.44
N LYS A 764 10.77 28.26 35.26
CA LYS A 764 10.67 26.86 34.82
C LYS A 764 9.47 26.66 33.87
N LEU A 765 9.40 25.51 33.23
CA LEU A 765 8.16 25.05 32.61
C LEU A 765 7.16 24.61 33.70
N PRO A 766 5.83 24.81 33.51
CA PRO A 766 4.80 24.33 34.43
C PRO A 766 5.03 22.87 34.84
N SER A 767 4.99 22.58 36.15
CA SER A 767 5.34 21.26 36.68
C SER A 767 4.87 21.08 38.13
N SER A 768 4.17 19.97 38.40
CA SER A 768 3.74 19.53 39.73
C SER A 768 4.01 18.03 39.97
N GLU A 769 3.87 17.59 41.22
CA GLU A 769 4.02 16.20 41.64
C GLU A 769 2.89 15.32 41.10
N VAL A 770 3.19 14.05 40.80
CA VAL A 770 2.23 13.06 40.27
C VAL A 770 1.51 12.34 41.43
N GLU A 771 0.18 12.40 41.42
CA GLU A 771 -0.68 11.76 42.43
C GLU A 771 -0.84 10.24 42.15
N GLN A 772 -1.22 9.45 43.16
CA GLN A 772 -1.09 7.97 43.10
C GLN A 772 -2.02 7.26 42.09
N GLU A 773 -3.11 7.90 41.66
CA GLU A 773 -4.11 7.31 40.76
C GLU A 773 -4.11 7.91 39.34
N GLU A 774 -3.21 8.85 39.04
CA GLU A 774 -3.17 9.53 37.73
C GLU A 774 -2.00 9.08 36.84
N THR A 775 -2.18 9.24 35.53
CA THR A 775 -1.10 9.04 34.55
C THR A 775 -0.32 10.33 34.34
N LEU A 776 0.94 10.26 33.86
CA LEU A 776 1.74 11.44 33.48
C LEU A 776 1.00 12.44 32.56
N ARG A 777 0.06 11.96 31.74
CA ARG A 777 -0.79 12.82 30.90
C ARG A 777 -1.86 13.54 31.70
N LEU A 778 -2.61 12.84 32.57
CA LEU A 778 -3.63 13.46 33.42
C LEU A 778 -2.99 14.43 34.40
N ALA A 779 -1.84 14.07 34.97
CA ALA A 779 -0.99 14.92 35.78
C ALA A 779 -0.58 16.20 35.04
N ALA A 780 -0.23 16.12 33.75
CA ALA A 780 0.10 17.28 32.92
C ALA A 780 -1.13 18.15 32.58
N GLU A 781 -2.28 17.55 32.28
CA GLU A 781 -3.56 18.27 32.09
C GLU A 781 -3.97 19.01 33.38
N ARG A 782 -3.90 18.35 34.55
CA ARG A 782 -4.09 18.94 35.89
C ARG A 782 -3.08 20.05 36.20
N THR A 783 -1.79 19.80 35.95
CA THR A 783 -0.70 20.77 36.14
C THR A 783 -0.98 22.06 35.38
N LEU A 784 -1.44 21.96 34.13
CA LEU A 784 -1.63 23.13 33.28
C LEU A 784 -2.80 23.98 33.77
N ALA A 785 -3.94 23.36 34.10
CA ALA A 785 -5.11 24.05 34.65
C ALA A 785 -4.80 24.74 36.01
N GLN A 786 -4.01 24.09 36.87
CA GLN A 786 -3.59 24.63 38.17
C GLN A 786 -2.57 25.77 38.11
N SER A 787 -1.79 25.86 37.03
CA SER A 787 -0.67 26.81 36.89
C SER A 787 -1.00 28.02 36.02
N ALA A 788 -1.78 27.81 34.96
CA ALA A 788 -2.04 28.79 33.91
C ALA A 788 -3.54 28.87 33.52
N GLY A 789 -4.42 28.26 34.31
CA GLY A 789 -5.87 28.37 34.16
C GLY A 789 -6.45 27.51 33.03
N VAL A 790 -7.79 27.48 32.97
CA VAL A 790 -8.57 26.71 31.98
C VAL A 790 -8.87 27.48 30.69
N ASN A 791 -8.55 28.78 30.65
CA ASN A 791 -8.87 29.69 29.53
C ASN A 791 -7.88 29.56 28.34
N MET A 792 -7.34 28.36 28.13
CA MET A 792 -6.47 28.01 27.00
C MET A 792 -7.02 26.74 26.32
N ASN A 793 -7.37 26.85 25.04
CA ASN A 793 -7.68 25.69 24.21
C ASN A 793 -6.37 24.96 23.89
N THR A 794 -6.10 23.87 24.61
CA THR A 794 -4.82 23.15 24.57
C THR A 794 -5.00 21.66 24.30
N TRP A 795 -3.97 21.05 23.74
CA TRP A 795 -3.94 19.64 23.37
C TRP A 795 -2.60 19.01 23.75
N ILE A 796 -2.62 17.99 24.63
CA ILE A 796 -1.46 17.14 24.88
C ILE A 796 -1.30 16.15 23.73
N VAL A 797 -0.13 16.16 23.10
CA VAL A 797 0.13 15.49 21.81
C VAL A 797 0.12 13.96 21.92
N GLY A 798 0.38 13.38 23.09
CA GLY A 798 0.38 11.94 23.31
C GLY A 798 0.74 11.54 24.74
N PHE A 799 0.93 10.24 24.97
CA PHE A 799 1.20 9.66 26.30
C PHE A 799 2.69 9.57 26.66
N HIS A 800 3.60 9.86 25.73
CA HIS A 800 5.05 9.80 25.95
C HIS A 800 5.63 11.18 26.31
N PRO A 801 6.51 11.28 27.33
CA PRO A 801 7.24 12.51 27.61
C PRO A 801 8.31 12.76 26.55
N VAL A 802 8.49 14.02 26.14
CA VAL A 802 9.45 14.44 25.09
C VAL A 802 10.82 14.85 25.62
N GLY A 803 10.97 14.86 26.94
CA GLY A 803 12.21 15.19 27.64
C GLY A 803 12.02 14.98 29.14
N HIS A 804 13.12 15.02 29.90
CA HIS A 804 13.07 14.90 31.34
C HIS A 804 14.19 15.72 32.01
N HIS A 805 13.99 16.06 33.29
CA HIS A 805 14.99 16.70 34.13
C HIS A 805 15.08 15.96 35.47
N VAL A 806 16.29 15.60 35.87
CA VAL A 806 16.58 15.01 37.17
C VAL A 806 17.32 16.04 38.01
N TYR A 807 16.81 16.31 39.20
CA TYR A 807 17.44 17.19 40.19
C TYR A 807 17.70 16.40 41.47
N ASN A 808 18.97 16.10 41.76
CA ASN A 808 19.36 15.44 43.00
C ASN A 808 19.55 16.49 44.10
N PHE A 809 18.97 16.27 45.28
CA PHE A 809 19.21 17.14 46.43
C PHE A 809 20.62 16.92 46.98
N LYS A 810 21.26 17.99 47.49
CA LYS A 810 22.59 17.89 48.14
C LYS A 810 22.55 17.10 49.46
N PHE A 811 21.39 17.06 50.10
CA PHE A 811 21.07 16.26 51.28
C PHE A 811 19.66 15.69 51.09
N PRO A 812 19.38 14.43 51.47
CA PRO A 812 18.04 13.86 51.36
C PRO A 812 17.00 14.69 52.10
N ARG A 813 15.82 14.88 51.50
CA ARG A 813 14.68 15.49 52.19
C ARG A 813 13.85 14.38 52.81
N VAL A 814 13.71 14.41 54.14
CA VAL A 814 12.80 13.51 54.87
C VAL A 814 11.40 14.13 54.84
N ASP A 815 10.43 13.43 54.27
CA ASP A 815 9.03 13.83 54.38
C ASP A 815 8.52 13.61 55.82
N LYS A 816 7.84 14.62 56.36
CA LYS A 816 7.30 14.64 57.72
C LYS A 816 6.04 13.79 57.88
N ALA A 817 5.34 13.45 56.80
CA ALA A 817 4.12 12.64 56.85
C ALA A 817 4.39 11.13 56.71
N SER A 818 5.26 10.73 55.78
CA SER A 818 5.54 9.33 55.45
C SER A 818 6.86 8.77 56.00
N GLY A 819 7.75 9.64 56.49
CA GLY A 819 9.10 9.26 56.93
C GLY A 819 9.96 8.66 55.82
N ALA A 820 9.72 9.04 54.56
CA ALA A 820 10.52 8.62 53.41
C ALA A 820 11.70 9.59 53.17
N GLU A 821 12.85 9.05 52.77
CA GLU A 821 14.00 9.83 52.32
C GLU A 821 13.93 10.05 50.79
N HIS A 822 13.69 11.28 50.37
CA HIS A 822 13.71 11.68 48.96
C HIS A 822 15.11 12.15 48.58
N LEU A 823 15.77 11.47 47.64
CA LEU A 823 17.09 11.84 47.12
C LEU A 823 17.02 12.95 46.06
N GLY A 824 15.84 13.21 45.48
CA GLY A 824 15.65 14.22 44.45
C GLY A 824 14.30 14.17 43.75
N GLU A 825 14.19 14.96 42.70
CA GLU A 825 13.01 15.11 41.84
C GLU A 825 13.32 14.61 40.41
N LYS A 826 12.31 14.00 39.77
CA LYS A 826 12.35 13.56 38.37
C LYS A 826 11.15 14.11 37.62
N THR A 827 11.36 15.18 36.87
CA THR A 827 10.32 15.86 36.07
C THR A 827 10.30 15.33 34.65
N PHE A 828 9.17 14.77 34.22
CA PHE A 828 8.94 14.29 32.85
C PHE A 828 8.08 15.28 32.07
N PHE A 829 8.56 15.79 30.94
CA PHE A 829 7.88 16.85 30.20
C PHE A 829 6.96 16.29 29.10
N MET A 830 5.66 16.45 29.28
CA MET A 830 4.64 16.18 28.28
C MET A 830 4.56 17.32 27.27
N LYS A 831 4.48 17.01 25.97
CA LYS A 831 4.37 18.03 24.92
C LYS A 831 2.92 18.44 24.72
N ALA A 832 2.64 19.72 24.87
CA ALA A 832 1.32 20.30 24.65
C ALA A 832 1.38 21.41 23.59
N ARG A 833 0.26 21.61 22.89
CA ARG A 833 0.05 22.73 21.98
C ARG A 833 -1.07 23.62 22.50
N ILE A 834 -0.94 24.93 22.30
CA ILE A 834 -2.06 25.88 22.42
C ILE A 834 -2.58 26.25 21.03
N MET A 835 -3.91 26.31 20.90
CA MET A 835 -4.60 26.68 19.66
C MET A 835 -5.31 28.03 19.79
N ALA A 836 -5.80 28.38 20.99
CA ALA A 836 -6.44 29.66 21.31
C ALA A 836 -6.45 29.91 22.82
N GLY A 837 -6.82 31.12 23.24
CA GLY A 837 -6.87 31.52 24.65
C GLY A 837 -5.54 32.09 25.16
N GLN A 838 -5.40 32.24 26.47
CA GLN A 838 -4.23 32.85 27.13
C GLN A 838 -4.05 32.28 28.54
N ALA A 839 -2.80 32.21 29.01
CA ALA A 839 -2.47 31.81 30.37
C ALA A 839 -2.98 32.84 31.38
N ASP A 840 -3.66 32.38 32.42
CA ASP A 840 -4.09 33.19 33.56
C ASP A 840 -3.58 32.60 34.87
N LEU A 841 -2.92 33.43 35.68
CA LEU A 841 -2.35 33.08 36.98
C LEU A 841 -3.25 33.52 38.15
N SER A 842 -4.39 34.19 37.89
CA SER A 842 -5.26 34.78 38.91
C SER A 842 -5.75 33.80 39.99
N ALA A 843 -5.99 32.54 39.61
CA ALA A 843 -6.50 31.48 40.47
C ALA A 843 -5.50 30.31 40.63
N ASN A 844 -4.20 30.56 40.47
CA ASN A 844 -3.20 29.47 40.47
C ASN A 844 -3.00 28.86 41.87
N THR A 845 -2.92 27.52 41.94
CA THR A 845 -2.63 26.80 43.21
C THR A 845 -1.13 26.60 43.44
N GLN A 846 -0.33 26.67 42.37
CA GLN A 846 1.12 26.43 42.38
C GLN A 846 1.95 27.64 42.83
N ASN A 847 1.31 28.68 43.37
CA ASN A 847 1.92 29.86 43.97
C ASN A 847 2.81 30.70 43.01
N LEU A 848 2.55 30.62 41.71
CA LEU A 848 3.34 31.26 40.65
C LEU A 848 3.13 32.78 40.61
N GLN A 849 4.19 33.53 40.29
CA GLN A 849 4.18 35.01 40.30
C GLN A 849 3.96 35.65 38.92
N ASP A 850 4.61 35.13 37.88
CA ASP A 850 4.57 35.67 36.52
C ASP A 850 4.65 34.55 35.47
N PHE A 851 4.26 34.86 34.24
CA PHE A 851 4.33 33.96 33.09
C PHE A 851 4.83 34.69 31.84
N LYS A 852 5.51 33.96 30.96
CA LYS A 852 6.06 34.48 29.69
C LYS A 852 5.97 33.45 28.57
N TRP A 853 5.76 33.95 27.35
CA TRP A 853 5.81 33.21 26.10
C TRP A 853 7.10 33.55 25.36
N LEU A 854 8.07 32.63 25.42
CA LEU A 854 9.44 32.84 24.95
C LEU A 854 9.83 31.87 23.84
N THR A 855 10.64 32.32 22.89
CA THR A 855 11.26 31.47 21.88
C THR A 855 12.40 30.63 22.49
N LYS A 856 12.83 29.56 21.79
CA LYS A 856 13.95 28.69 22.22
C LYS A 856 15.23 29.47 22.56
N GLU A 857 15.54 30.49 21.77
CA GLU A 857 16.72 31.35 21.94
C GLU A 857 16.59 32.25 23.18
N GLU A 858 15.41 32.80 23.44
CA GLU A 858 15.13 33.65 24.61
C GLU A 858 15.09 32.90 25.95
N ILE A 859 14.85 31.58 25.95
CA ILE A 859 14.72 30.79 27.19
C ILE A 859 16.06 30.62 27.94
N ALA A 860 17.17 30.53 27.19
CA ALA A 860 18.50 30.28 27.75
C ALA A 860 18.92 31.23 28.90
N PRO A 861 18.72 32.56 28.84
CA PRO A 861 19.05 33.46 29.95
C PRO A 861 18.09 33.43 31.16
N PHE A 862 16.87 32.91 31.06
CA PHE A 862 15.91 32.92 32.18
C PHE A 862 16.01 31.69 33.10
N VAL A 863 16.48 30.55 32.58
CA VAL A 863 16.52 29.27 33.30
C VAL A 863 17.95 28.86 33.65
N LEU A 864 18.13 28.03 34.68
CA LEU A 864 19.46 27.55 35.08
C LEU A 864 20.15 26.78 33.93
N PRO A 865 21.47 26.98 33.67
CA PRO A 865 22.15 26.34 32.53
C PRO A 865 22.04 24.81 32.48
N GLN A 866 22.02 24.14 33.65
CA GLN A 866 21.80 22.69 33.74
C GLN A 866 20.37 22.29 33.35
N TYR A 867 19.36 23.10 33.73
CA TYR A 867 17.98 22.89 33.31
C TYR A 867 17.84 23.12 31.79
N TYR A 868 18.43 24.21 31.26
CA TYR A 868 18.45 24.47 29.82
C TYR A 868 19.09 23.33 29.04
N SER A 869 20.23 22.79 29.51
CA SER A 869 20.93 21.70 28.82
C SER A 869 20.07 20.44 28.66
N ASN A 870 19.19 20.16 29.62
CA ASN A 870 18.25 19.04 29.56
C ASN A 870 17.06 19.33 28.62
N ILE A 871 16.50 20.55 28.66
CA ILE A 871 15.28 20.87 27.89
C ILE A 871 15.55 21.29 26.43
N LYS A 872 16.73 21.85 26.09
CA LYS A 872 17.03 22.45 24.77
C LYS A 872 16.76 21.54 23.57
N ASN A 873 16.83 20.21 23.76
CA ASN A 873 16.60 19.22 22.70
C ASN A 873 15.10 18.94 22.45
N MET A 874 14.21 19.19 23.43
CA MET A 874 12.76 19.04 23.25
C MET A 874 12.08 20.32 22.71
N LEU A 875 12.83 21.44 22.72
CA LEU A 875 12.43 22.72 22.14
C LEU A 875 12.73 22.77 20.63
N ALA A 876 11.75 23.16 19.83
CA ALA A 876 11.89 23.35 18.38
C ALA A 876 12.69 24.61 18.05
N GLU A 877 13.42 24.59 16.94
CA GLU A 877 14.19 25.75 16.44
C GLU A 877 13.28 26.81 15.80
N ARG A 878 12.21 26.36 15.15
CA ARG A 878 11.10 27.16 14.63
C ARG A 878 9.82 26.45 14.99
#